data_AF-A0A520JRW6-F1
#
_entry.id   AF-A0A520JRW6-F1
#
_cell.length_a   1.000
_cell.length_b   1.000
_cell.length_c   1.000
_cell.angle_alpha   90.00
_cell.angle_beta   90.00
_cell.angle_gamma   90.00
#
_symmetry.space_group_name_H-M   'P 1'
#
loop_
_entity.id
_entity.type
_entity.pdbx_description
1 polymer ?
#
loop_
_entity_poly.entity_id
_entity_poly.type
_entity_poly.pdbx_seq_one_letter_code
_entity_poly.pdbx_strand_id
1 'polypeptide(L)'
;MWKVVVTLGMAGALGGAASAADKPIIGPAPAWVKPVALPPTPAKDDEAAIRLILSDEQVSLEPGQQTTYTAAVLKIQTPQGLAAGNISLPWRPDTDVLTVHKLLIRRGDQTIDVLASGQTFTVVRREQNLDSATLDGVLTANIQPEGLQVGDVLEFAASVTSRDPVMKGHVEQIGAAWNGFPMARAHLRMQWPNTIPARLRTTGSLPIAKPVKAGGYTSVDVSLDSVTPVTPPKSAPLRYRIGRLIELTDFASWADLSALMAPLYQKAAVLPAQGPLRVELDRIRAASPDPKVRTEAALALVQDRIRYVALVMGTGGLVPADAETTWARRFGDCKAKTALLLALLRELGVQAEPVLVSTVFGDGLDERLPMAGLFNHVLVRATIAGKPYWLDGTRTGDTSLDRITVPAFGWGLPIATTGGALVRMMPAPLDIPTQATTIRIDATAGLTAPAPTKVETILRGDDALGVNARLINLTGEARDRALRDYWKEQYDFITITSTNAVFDPKSGEQRLTMEGNAKMDWSNGAYQTDGTNVGYRADFSRDPGPDKDAPFAVPFPYATRTQETILLPKGHGDFKLGTGLEVDQTVAGIQYRRHATIAGNAFTIEKTERSVVPEFPAKDAPAAQAALRTLADHPANLRKPLGYNATDREIAVARSDTPTTANEYGKRAGLFVDRGMREEALADYTKAIALDPDDVWAWSNRAITRIQDGDIDGAKTDIAKAETLDPTYVQIFIGRGMLADLANRPHDAIDAYGKAIQREPDNAYALERRAAAYTAIGDEAHSLADLATAANDAVTANPDTASVLIDRGNVMLNSGRLDDAIKDFDRAIALDPKISVAFADRAIARVRQGNFAAATKDADAAYALDPKSTIVYHARGLIAEQTGAPGAAIAAYTAALRLEPGDTFALRRRAEALRNTGDDAGALRDAAAVLKQKPDWIDLYLLRANILRQQGKRDQALAEADAVVAANPDKSYAHVVAASVYKALHEDAKALVHDDRAIAIRPEPYLYLNRSLHRPKEDRTARLTDLDAALKLDPAYFQASAAKAEIFADAGNLPGGIATYSAALTLAPANPSLQIGRGILYARSGNARKAELDFATARATLDQPMQLNDSCWAKAVAGVALASALADCNAALAKMPDMPAILDSRALVLLRLDRLDEARTDYDHALSKTPNLPTSLYGRGIIWARKGDTVRANADFTAALKIDEDIKAAFDRYGVKP
;
A
#
# COMPACT_ATOMS: atom_id res chain seq x y z
N MET A 1 65.28 -0.21 98.75
CA MET A 1 64.48 -1.41 99.04
C MET A 1 63.03 -0.99 99.25
N TRP A 2 62.11 -1.72 98.63
CA TRP A 2 60.73 -2.00 99.07
C TRP A 2 59.64 -0.90 99.09
N LYS A 3 58.63 -1.20 98.26
CA LYS A 3 57.17 -1.07 98.43
C LYS A 3 56.59 0.30 98.81
N VAL A 4 55.80 0.84 97.88
CA VAL A 4 54.60 1.64 98.21
C VAL A 4 53.43 1.14 97.37
N VAL A 5 52.33 0.88 98.06
CA VAL A 5 51.01 0.45 97.58
C VAL A 5 50.08 1.65 97.71
N VAL A 6 49.27 1.96 96.69
CA VAL A 6 47.97 2.62 96.85
C VAL A 6 46.96 2.02 95.87
N THR A 7 45.77 1.81 96.42
CA THR A 7 44.50 1.17 96.06
C THR A 7 43.90 1.41 94.66
N LEU A 8 43.33 0.33 94.08
CA LEU A 8 42.38 0.34 92.96
C LEU A 8 40.93 0.41 93.46
N GLY A 9 40.11 1.25 92.83
CA GLY A 9 38.65 1.23 92.91
C GLY A 9 38.04 0.82 91.55
N MET A 10 36.94 0.05 91.61
CA MET A 10 36.19 -0.42 90.45
C MET A 10 35.57 0.72 89.62
N ALA A 11 35.54 0.55 88.30
CA ALA A 11 34.56 1.19 87.41
C ALA A 11 34.05 0.14 86.40
N GLY A 12 32.74 -0.10 86.40
CA GLY A 12 32.08 -0.92 85.38
C GLY A 12 32.03 -0.20 84.03
N ALA A 13 32.29 -0.94 82.95
CA ALA A 13 32.04 -0.46 81.60
C ALA A 13 30.57 -0.76 81.24
N LEU A 14 29.76 0.28 81.36
CA LEU A 14 28.39 0.38 80.85
C LEU A 14 28.35 0.10 79.35
N GLY A 15 27.31 -0.61 78.91
CA GLY A 15 26.87 -0.60 77.52
C GLY A 15 26.47 0.82 77.13
N GLY A 16 27.39 1.55 76.52
CA GLY A 16 27.13 2.87 75.95
C GLY A 16 26.30 2.73 74.69
N ALA A 17 25.14 3.39 74.67
CA ALA A 17 24.40 3.66 73.44
C ALA A 17 25.36 4.28 72.42
N ALA A 18 25.51 3.66 71.24
CA ALA A 18 26.17 4.29 70.12
C ALA A 18 25.31 5.51 69.71
N SER A 19 25.72 6.69 70.16
CA SER A 19 25.10 7.95 69.77
C SER A 19 25.48 8.25 68.31
N ALA A 20 24.51 8.75 67.55
CA ALA A 20 24.68 9.48 66.29
C ALA A 20 26.02 10.23 66.23
N ALA A 21 26.78 10.07 65.13
CA ALA A 21 28.12 10.63 64.99
C ALA A 21 28.29 11.46 63.70
N ASP A 22 28.66 12.73 63.87
CA ASP A 22 28.85 13.69 62.77
C ASP A 22 30.21 13.55 62.06
N LYS A 23 31.05 12.61 62.48
CA LYS A 23 32.37 12.34 61.89
C LYS A 23 32.59 10.83 61.73
N PRO A 24 33.30 10.39 60.67
CA PRO A 24 33.70 9.00 60.52
C PRO A 24 34.65 8.59 61.65
N ILE A 25 34.45 7.39 62.18
CA ILE A 25 35.34 6.77 63.16
C ILE A 25 36.39 5.96 62.40
N ILE A 26 37.66 6.05 62.78
CA ILE A 26 38.69 5.12 62.28
C ILE A 26 38.84 4.00 63.33
N GLY A 27 38.65 2.74 62.92
CA GLY A 27 38.70 1.61 63.86
C GLY A 27 38.74 0.25 63.17
N PRO A 28 39.07 -0.82 63.90
CA PRO A 28 39.17 -2.16 63.32
C PRO A 28 37.83 -2.65 62.75
N ALA A 29 37.88 -3.55 61.77
CA ALA A 29 36.68 -4.21 61.26
C ALA A 29 35.98 -5.01 62.38
N PRO A 30 34.65 -5.09 62.40
CA PRO A 30 33.94 -5.89 63.40
C PRO A 30 34.38 -7.36 63.39
N ALA A 31 34.49 -7.97 64.57
CA ALA A 31 35.04 -9.33 64.72
C ALA A 31 34.27 -10.43 63.96
N TRP A 32 33.01 -10.17 63.59
CA TRP A 32 32.18 -11.10 62.83
C TRP A 32 32.39 -11.04 61.31
N VAL A 33 33.11 -10.03 60.80
CA VAL A 33 33.48 -9.91 59.39
C VAL A 33 34.52 -10.97 59.07
N LYS A 34 34.29 -11.75 58.01
CA LYS A 34 35.20 -12.82 57.58
C LYS A 34 36.08 -12.34 56.43
N PRO A 35 37.42 -12.52 56.46
CA PRO A 35 38.26 -12.14 55.34
C PRO A 35 37.90 -12.90 54.06
N VAL A 36 37.81 -12.19 52.93
CA VAL A 36 37.57 -12.77 51.60
C VAL A 36 38.89 -12.83 50.84
N ALA A 37 39.22 -14.00 50.29
CA ALA A 37 40.43 -14.17 49.49
C ALA A 37 40.33 -13.40 48.17
N LEU A 38 41.35 -12.59 47.86
CA LEU A 38 41.43 -11.85 46.61
C LEU A 38 41.66 -12.81 45.42
N PRO A 39 40.88 -12.68 44.33
CA PRO A 39 41.16 -13.42 43.11
C PRO A 39 42.48 -12.92 42.48
N PRO A 40 43.17 -13.76 41.70
CA PRO A 40 44.39 -13.34 40.99
C PRO A 40 44.07 -12.17 40.04
N THR A 41 44.89 -11.12 40.10
CA THR A 41 44.80 -10.00 39.16
C THR A 41 45.42 -10.43 37.83
N PRO A 42 44.77 -10.23 36.68
CA PRO A 42 45.36 -10.62 35.39
C PRO A 42 46.68 -9.92 35.13
N ALA A 43 47.59 -10.64 34.47
CA ALA A 43 48.95 -10.16 34.20
C ALA A 43 49.01 -9.00 33.20
N LYS A 44 47.97 -8.81 32.36
CA LYS A 44 47.92 -7.76 31.35
C LYS A 44 46.71 -6.86 31.59
N ASP A 45 46.94 -5.56 31.49
CA ASP A 45 45.89 -4.55 31.49
C ASP A 45 45.11 -4.56 30.17
N ASP A 46 43.83 -4.22 30.27
CA ASP A 46 42.91 -3.97 29.17
C ASP A 46 42.66 -2.46 29.02
N GLU A 47 41.79 -2.06 28.09
CA GLU A 47 41.50 -0.64 27.82
C GLU A 47 40.60 0.02 28.86
N ALA A 48 40.14 -0.72 29.88
CA ALA A 48 39.28 -0.19 30.92
C ALA A 48 40.04 0.81 31.82
N ALA A 49 39.36 1.86 32.27
CA ALA A 49 39.98 2.86 33.15
C ALA A 49 40.32 2.29 34.54
N ILE A 50 39.45 1.43 35.04
CA ILE A 50 39.62 0.69 36.29
C ILE A 50 39.19 -0.76 36.12
N ARG A 51 39.73 -1.61 37.00
CA ARG A 51 39.28 -3.00 37.17
C ARG A 51 38.89 -3.27 38.61
N LEU A 52 37.63 -3.67 38.84
CA LEU A 52 37.15 -4.07 40.16
C LEU A 52 37.54 -5.53 40.44
N ILE A 53 38.49 -5.73 41.35
CA ILE A 53 39.03 -7.05 41.73
C ILE A 53 38.10 -7.72 42.74
N LEU A 54 37.68 -6.99 43.77
CA LEU A 54 36.78 -7.49 44.80
C LEU A 54 35.73 -6.42 45.12
N SER A 55 34.47 -6.86 45.25
CA SER A 55 33.48 -6.18 46.08
C SER A 55 32.96 -7.17 47.10
N ASP A 56 33.08 -6.81 48.36
CA ASP A 56 32.66 -7.59 49.50
C ASP A 56 31.64 -6.78 50.30
N GLU A 57 30.46 -7.34 50.48
CA GLU A 57 29.41 -6.82 51.34
C GLU A 57 29.14 -7.85 52.44
N GLN A 58 29.25 -7.46 53.70
CA GLN A 58 28.90 -8.34 54.82
C GLN A 58 27.96 -7.63 55.77
N VAL A 59 26.88 -8.30 56.15
CA VAL A 59 25.79 -7.71 56.93
C VAL A 59 25.58 -8.52 58.19
N SER A 60 25.51 -7.83 59.34
CA SER A 60 25.04 -8.41 60.60
C SER A 60 23.75 -7.73 61.00
N LEU A 61 22.69 -8.52 61.17
CA LEU A 61 21.38 -8.06 61.61
C LEU A 61 21.16 -8.49 63.06
N GLU A 62 20.89 -7.52 63.92
CA GLU A 62 20.51 -7.71 65.33
C GLU A 62 19.13 -7.04 65.55
N PRO A 63 18.37 -7.40 66.60
CA PRO A 63 17.10 -6.73 66.87
C PRO A 63 17.27 -5.20 66.97
N GLY A 64 16.68 -4.47 66.01
CA GLY A 64 16.72 -3.00 65.94
C GLY A 64 18.08 -2.39 65.58
N GLN A 65 19.02 -3.18 65.07
CA GLN A 65 20.31 -2.71 64.61
C GLN A 65 20.78 -3.51 63.40
N GLN A 66 21.30 -2.80 62.42
CA GLN A 66 21.97 -3.41 61.29
C GLN A 66 23.37 -2.82 61.14
N THR A 67 24.36 -3.67 60.87
CA THR A 67 25.70 -3.22 60.47
C THR A 67 26.05 -3.80 59.11
N THR A 68 26.27 -2.92 58.13
CA THR A 68 26.74 -3.28 56.78
C THR A 68 28.21 -2.91 56.66
N TYR A 69 29.06 -3.91 56.47
CA TYR A 69 30.46 -3.78 56.11
C TYR A 69 30.60 -3.86 54.59
N THR A 70 31.37 -2.94 54.02
CA THR A 70 31.68 -2.90 52.59
C THR A 70 33.19 -2.81 52.42
N ALA A 71 33.74 -3.66 51.56
CA ALA A 71 35.12 -3.55 51.10
C ALA A 71 35.18 -3.62 49.57
N ALA A 72 36.11 -2.86 49.00
CA ALA A 72 36.40 -2.92 47.57
C ALA A 72 37.90 -2.90 47.32
N VAL A 73 38.31 -3.65 46.29
CA VAL A 73 39.68 -3.64 45.78
C VAL A 73 39.63 -3.35 44.29
N LEU A 74 40.25 -2.26 43.86
CA LEU A 74 40.21 -1.79 42.47
C LEU A 74 41.60 -1.45 41.96
N LYS A 75 41.92 -1.85 40.73
CA LYS A 75 43.16 -1.48 40.02
C LYS A 75 42.91 -0.26 39.14
N ILE A 76 43.77 0.74 39.25
CA ILE A 76 43.78 1.90 38.35
C ILE A 76 44.62 1.54 37.12
N GLN A 77 44.03 1.56 35.93
CA GLN A 77 44.70 1.08 34.70
C GLN A 77 45.04 2.22 33.72
N THR A 78 44.27 3.30 33.73
CA THR A 78 44.52 4.47 32.88
C THR A 78 44.46 5.79 33.67
N PRO A 79 44.95 6.91 33.12
CA PRO A 79 44.81 8.22 33.76
C PRO A 79 43.35 8.60 34.06
N GLN A 80 42.40 8.21 33.20
CA GLN A 80 40.97 8.43 33.43
C GLN A 80 40.47 7.70 34.69
N GLY A 81 41.10 6.57 35.04
CA GLY A 81 40.75 5.79 36.22
C GLY A 81 41.11 6.45 37.54
N LEU A 82 42.05 7.41 37.56
CA LEU A 82 42.47 8.11 38.79
C LEU A 82 41.31 8.78 39.52
N ALA A 83 40.28 9.22 38.79
CA ALA A 83 39.07 9.79 39.38
C ALA A 83 38.32 8.80 40.29
N ALA A 84 38.37 7.49 40.01
CA ALA A 84 37.78 6.45 40.85
C ALA A 84 38.50 6.29 42.20
N GLY A 85 39.68 6.89 42.35
CA GLY A 85 40.40 6.97 43.60
C GLY A 85 39.77 7.90 44.63
N ASN A 86 38.88 8.81 44.23
CA ASN A 86 38.16 9.66 45.18
C ASN A 86 37.11 8.84 45.94
N ILE A 87 37.38 8.54 47.20
CA ILE A 87 36.50 7.74 48.05
C ILE A 87 35.50 8.66 48.74
N SER A 88 34.22 8.48 48.42
CA SER A 88 33.09 9.20 49.01
C SER A 88 32.16 8.24 49.75
N LEU A 89 32.01 8.43 51.07
CA LEU A 89 31.19 7.56 51.93
C LEU A 89 30.04 8.37 52.55
N PRO A 90 28.80 8.21 52.07
CA PRO A 90 27.63 8.88 52.65
C PRO A 90 27.08 8.10 53.87
N TRP A 91 26.59 8.82 54.88
CA TRP A 91 25.82 8.25 56.00
C TRP A 91 24.85 9.27 56.60
N ARG A 92 23.81 8.81 57.31
CA ARG A 92 22.89 9.68 58.05
C ARG A 92 23.37 9.82 59.49
N PRO A 93 23.88 10.99 59.90
CA PRO A 93 24.46 11.14 61.24
C PRO A 93 23.45 10.85 62.35
N ASP A 94 22.15 11.11 62.13
CA ASP A 94 21.09 10.95 63.13
C ASP A 94 20.80 9.49 63.53
N THR A 95 21.04 8.54 62.62
CA THR A 95 20.70 7.11 62.81
C THR A 95 21.88 6.17 62.60
N ASP A 96 22.94 6.65 61.95
CA ASP A 96 24.04 5.84 61.46
C ASP A 96 25.38 6.25 62.08
N VAL A 97 26.26 5.26 62.22
CA VAL A 97 27.67 5.45 62.57
C VAL A 97 28.54 4.88 61.45
N LEU A 98 29.28 5.75 60.76
CA LEU A 98 30.27 5.37 59.76
C LEU A 98 31.62 5.07 60.43
N THR A 99 32.13 3.85 60.25
CA THR A 99 33.47 3.44 60.68
C THR A 99 34.32 3.06 59.48
N VAL A 100 35.45 3.73 59.25
CA VAL A 100 36.42 3.36 58.21
C VAL A 100 37.47 2.43 58.81
N HIS A 101 37.71 1.31 58.14
CA HIS A 101 38.58 0.23 58.63
C HIS A 101 39.95 0.20 57.98
N LYS A 102 40.03 0.52 56.68
CA LYS A 102 41.29 0.61 55.95
C LYS A 102 41.14 1.42 54.66
N LEU A 103 42.23 2.05 54.25
CA LEU A 103 42.41 2.67 52.95
C LEU A 103 43.90 2.53 52.56
N LEU A 104 44.18 1.63 51.63
CA LEU A 104 45.54 1.21 51.28
C LEU A 104 45.78 1.40 49.79
N ILE A 105 46.97 1.90 49.42
CA ILE A 105 47.48 1.89 48.05
C ILE A 105 48.56 0.80 47.98
N ARG A 106 48.39 -0.17 47.07
CA ARG A 106 49.41 -1.18 46.76
C ARG A 106 50.08 -0.83 45.43
N ARG A 107 51.39 -0.63 45.47
CA ARG A 107 52.25 -0.29 44.33
C ARG A 107 53.37 -1.32 44.21
N GLY A 108 53.19 -2.30 43.33
CA GLY A 108 54.07 -3.48 43.30
C GLY A 108 54.08 -4.17 44.67
N ASP A 109 55.27 -4.35 45.25
CA ASP A 109 55.45 -4.96 46.57
C ASP A 109 55.27 -3.96 47.74
N GLN A 110 55.11 -2.66 47.45
CA GLN A 110 54.92 -1.61 48.46
C GLN A 110 53.44 -1.49 48.85
N THR A 111 53.17 -1.42 50.16
CA THR A 111 51.85 -1.06 50.70
C THR A 111 51.95 0.29 51.41
N ILE A 112 51.11 1.23 51.02
CA ILE A 112 50.99 2.57 51.61
C ILE A 112 49.65 2.63 52.35
N ASP A 113 49.69 2.83 53.66
CA ASP A 113 48.49 3.05 54.48
C ASP A 113 48.17 4.55 54.51
N VAL A 114 47.08 4.91 53.84
CA VAL A 114 46.65 6.31 53.66
C VAL A 114 46.12 6.89 54.97
N LEU A 115 45.55 6.06 55.85
CA LEU A 115 45.02 6.53 57.14
C LEU A 115 46.17 6.73 58.15
N ALA A 116 47.22 5.90 58.07
CA ALA A 116 48.40 6.02 58.92
C ALA A 116 49.34 7.18 58.53
N SER A 117 49.25 7.71 57.30
CA SER A 117 50.06 8.85 56.85
C SER A 117 49.63 10.20 57.45
N GLY A 118 48.50 10.22 58.18
CA GLY A 118 47.91 11.43 58.75
C GLY A 118 46.87 12.10 57.83
N GLN A 119 46.61 11.53 56.64
CA GLN A 119 45.54 12.02 55.77
C GLN A 119 44.17 11.76 56.41
N THR A 120 43.27 12.74 56.36
CA THR A 120 41.94 12.66 57.00
C THR A 120 40.83 12.84 55.97
N PHE A 121 39.65 12.28 56.28
CA PHE A 121 38.46 12.50 55.48
C PHE A 121 37.92 13.92 55.69
N THR A 122 37.62 14.59 54.58
CA THR A 122 36.86 15.84 54.59
C THR A 122 35.37 15.51 54.69
N VAL A 123 34.74 15.87 55.80
CA VAL A 123 33.30 15.69 55.98
C VAL A 123 32.58 16.91 55.45
N VAL A 124 31.68 16.70 54.50
CA VAL A 124 30.82 17.75 53.94
C VAL A 124 29.36 17.36 54.10
N ARG A 125 28.54 18.31 54.56
CA ARG A 125 27.09 18.22 54.43
C ARG A 125 26.74 18.59 53.00
N ARG A 126 26.58 17.59 52.16
CA ARG A 126 26.28 17.76 50.75
C ARG A 126 24.80 17.45 50.57
N GLU A 127 23.96 18.47 50.75
CA GLU A 127 22.54 18.40 50.40
C GLU A 127 22.43 18.37 48.86
N GLN A 128 22.82 17.26 48.25
CA GLN A 128 22.95 17.11 46.79
C GLN A 128 21.63 17.38 46.05
N ASN A 129 20.52 17.30 46.77
CA ASN A 129 19.17 17.41 46.25
C ASN A 129 18.46 18.70 46.69
N LEU A 130 19.20 19.71 47.19
CA LEU A 130 18.63 20.97 47.68
C LEU A 130 17.93 21.77 46.57
N ASP A 131 18.50 21.79 45.36
CA ASP A 131 17.88 22.40 44.17
C ASP A 131 16.54 21.75 43.81
N SER A 132 16.33 20.50 44.24
CA SER A 132 15.06 19.76 44.13
C SER A 132 14.22 19.81 45.41
N ALA A 133 14.47 20.80 46.28
CA ALA A 133 13.79 21.00 47.56
C ALA A 133 13.79 19.75 48.48
N THR A 134 14.89 18.99 48.48
CA THR A 134 15.09 17.84 49.37
C THR A 134 16.13 18.17 50.43
N LEU A 135 15.78 17.89 51.69
CA LEU A 135 16.65 17.97 52.86
C LEU A 135 16.73 16.58 53.48
N ASP A 136 17.83 15.89 53.25
CA ASP A 136 18.05 14.52 53.71
C ASP A 136 19.03 14.41 54.88
N GLY A 137 19.81 15.48 55.12
CA GLY A 137 20.74 15.57 56.23
C GLY A 137 21.95 14.64 56.11
N VAL A 138 22.20 14.06 54.94
CA VAL A 138 23.30 13.13 54.70
C VAL A 138 24.65 13.85 54.78
N LEU A 139 25.57 13.28 55.56
CA LEU A 139 26.97 13.69 55.55
C LEU A 139 27.76 12.78 54.60
N THR A 140 28.74 13.35 53.90
CA THR A 140 29.67 12.59 53.05
C THR A 140 31.09 12.76 53.54
N ALA A 141 31.77 11.65 53.82
CA ALA A 141 33.19 11.62 54.15
C ALA A 141 33.93 11.40 52.84
N ASN A 142 34.67 12.41 52.40
CA ASN A 142 35.41 12.37 51.15
C ASN A 142 36.92 12.38 51.39
N ILE A 143 37.66 11.53 50.69
CA ILE A 143 39.12 11.55 50.70
C ILE A 143 39.65 11.27 49.30
N GLN A 144 40.65 12.04 48.89
CA GLN A 144 41.43 11.82 47.69
C GLN A 144 42.80 11.27 48.12
N PRO A 145 43.05 9.95 48.03
CA PRO A 145 44.29 9.34 48.47
C PRO A 145 45.50 10.03 47.84
N GLU A 146 46.33 10.65 48.67
CA GLU A 146 47.52 11.37 48.19
C GLU A 146 48.51 10.41 47.51
N GLY A 147 48.99 10.80 46.33
CA GLY A 147 50.00 10.05 45.60
C GLY A 147 49.49 8.82 44.85
N LEU A 148 48.18 8.64 44.67
CA LEU A 148 47.60 7.60 43.81
C LEU A 148 48.03 7.76 42.34
N GLN A 149 48.45 6.66 41.70
CA GLN A 149 48.99 6.63 40.34
C GLN A 149 48.34 5.54 39.48
N VAL A 150 48.53 5.65 38.17
CA VAL A 150 48.17 4.59 37.22
C VAL A 150 49.03 3.34 37.50
N GLY A 151 48.40 2.18 37.60
CA GLY A 151 49.01 0.91 37.96
C GLY A 151 48.79 0.51 39.43
N ASP A 152 48.40 1.45 40.30
CA ASP A 152 48.15 1.17 41.71
C ASP A 152 46.87 0.34 41.92
N VAL A 153 46.87 -0.49 42.97
CA VAL A 153 45.67 -1.17 43.48
C VAL A 153 45.22 -0.49 44.76
N LEU A 154 44.02 0.09 44.74
CA LEU A 154 43.39 0.74 45.88
C LEU A 154 42.49 -0.26 46.61
N GLU A 155 42.69 -0.42 47.91
CA GLU A 155 41.93 -1.30 48.79
C GLU A 155 41.29 -0.48 49.91
N PHE A 156 39.96 -0.52 50.00
CA PHE A 156 39.20 0.24 51.01
C PHE A 156 38.21 -0.68 51.72
N ALA A 157 37.97 -0.41 53.01
CA ALA A 157 36.82 -0.97 53.72
C ALA A 157 36.26 -0.02 54.78
N ALA A 158 34.95 -0.04 54.92
CA ALA A 158 34.20 0.70 55.94
C ALA A 158 32.95 -0.10 56.37
N SER A 159 32.35 0.27 57.50
CA SER A 159 31.03 -0.20 57.89
C SER A 159 30.13 0.95 58.30
N VAL A 160 28.84 0.77 58.05
CA VAL A 160 27.77 1.66 58.52
C VAL A 160 26.91 0.85 59.48
N THR A 161 26.79 1.31 60.72
CA THR A 161 25.85 0.75 61.71
C THR A 161 24.65 1.66 61.83
N SER A 162 23.46 1.16 61.51
CA SER A 162 22.20 1.89 61.52
C SER A 162 21.26 1.38 62.62
N ARG A 163 20.58 2.32 63.28
CA ARG A 163 19.50 2.04 64.26
C ARG A 163 18.33 2.98 64.00
N ASP A 164 17.28 2.48 63.36
CA ASP A 164 16.04 3.24 63.17
C ASP A 164 15.00 2.83 64.23
N PRO A 165 14.62 3.73 65.17
CA PRO A 165 13.64 3.42 66.20
C PRO A 165 12.22 3.18 65.64
N VAL A 166 11.91 3.64 64.42
CA VAL A 166 10.59 3.48 63.78
C VAL A 166 10.33 2.02 63.43
N MET A 167 11.37 1.26 63.14
CA MET A 167 11.28 -0.16 62.77
C MET A 167 10.96 -1.07 63.96
N LYS A 168 10.95 -0.58 65.21
CA LYS A 168 10.58 -1.32 66.43
C LYS A 168 11.25 -2.70 66.60
N GLY A 169 12.49 -2.83 66.15
CA GLY A 169 13.25 -4.07 66.23
C GLY A 169 13.24 -4.91 64.97
N HIS A 170 12.35 -4.62 64.01
CA HIS A 170 12.34 -5.25 62.69
C HIS A 170 13.61 -4.93 61.90
N VAL A 171 13.98 -5.87 61.04
CA VAL A 171 15.19 -5.80 60.20
C VAL A 171 14.87 -6.21 58.78
N GLU A 172 15.48 -5.50 57.84
CA GLU A 172 15.38 -5.79 56.41
C GLU A 172 16.70 -5.48 55.73
N GLN A 173 17.07 -6.25 54.72
CA GLN A 173 18.27 -6.01 53.93
C GLN A 173 18.07 -6.42 52.48
N ILE A 174 18.60 -5.58 51.59
CA ILE A 174 18.76 -5.88 50.17
C ILE A 174 20.26 -5.83 49.85
N GLY A 175 20.79 -6.86 49.20
CA GLY A 175 22.21 -6.95 48.84
C GLY A 175 22.45 -7.67 47.51
N ALA A 176 23.72 -7.85 47.17
CA ALA A 176 24.18 -8.54 45.94
C ALA A 176 23.64 -7.94 44.62
N ALA A 177 23.42 -6.62 44.58
CA ALA A 177 22.99 -5.87 43.40
C ALA A 177 24.11 -5.66 42.36
N TRP A 178 24.94 -6.68 42.11
CA TRP A 178 26.10 -6.66 41.22
C TRP A 178 25.69 -6.72 39.74
N ASN A 179 24.98 -5.69 39.29
CA ASN A 179 24.34 -5.65 37.97
C ASN A 179 25.09 -4.76 36.96
N GLY A 180 25.88 -3.77 37.40
CA GLY A 180 26.36 -2.69 36.54
C GLY A 180 27.81 -2.79 36.03
N PHE A 181 28.69 -3.52 36.71
CA PHE A 181 30.13 -3.51 36.41
C PHE A 181 30.71 -4.93 36.33
N PRO A 182 31.72 -5.16 35.47
CA PRO A 182 32.48 -6.41 35.49
C PRO A 182 33.37 -6.47 36.74
N MET A 183 33.44 -7.64 37.39
CA MET A 183 34.12 -7.82 38.68
C MET A 183 34.80 -9.17 38.72
N ALA A 184 36.05 -9.24 39.21
CA ALA A 184 36.74 -10.53 39.30
C ALA A 184 36.10 -11.43 40.38
N ARG A 185 35.74 -10.87 41.53
CA ARG A 185 34.95 -11.53 42.57
C ARG A 185 33.95 -10.56 43.21
N ALA A 186 32.74 -11.04 43.42
CA ALA A 186 31.74 -10.39 44.24
C ALA A 186 31.30 -11.34 45.36
N HIS A 187 31.26 -10.85 46.60
CA HIS A 187 30.96 -11.64 47.78
C HIS A 187 29.93 -10.93 48.64
N LEU A 188 28.92 -11.67 49.08
CA LEU A 188 27.91 -11.24 50.03
C LEU A 188 27.83 -12.26 51.17
N ARG A 189 27.94 -11.78 52.41
CA ARG A 189 27.61 -12.58 53.59
C ARG A 189 26.60 -11.87 54.48
N MET A 190 25.47 -12.49 54.76
CA MET A 190 24.48 -11.98 55.73
C MET A 190 24.41 -12.91 56.94
N GLN A 191 24.37 -12.36 58.15
CA GLN A 191 24.17 -13.14 59.38
C GLN A 191 23.15 -12.49 60.31
N TRP A 192 22.43 -13.31 61.07
CA TRP A 192 21.42 -12.88 62.04
C TRP A 192 21.25 -13.92 63.16
N PRO A 193 20.85 -13.53 64.38
CA PRO A 193 20.54 -14.48 65.45
C PRO A 193 19.47 -15.49 65.05
N ASN A 194 19.60 -16.74 65.52
CA ASN A 194 18.60 -17.80 65.28
C ASN A 194 17.20 -17.47 65.82
N THR A 195 17.08 -16.45 66.67
CA THR A 195 15.82 -15.94 67.23
C THR A 195 15.04 -15.05 66.27
N ILE A 196 15.69 -14.50 65.22
CA ILE A 196 15.01 -13.69 64.21
C ILE A 196 14.44 -14.63 63.14
N PRO A 197 13.10 -14.64 62.92
CA PRO A 197 12.45 -15.50 61.94
C PRO A 197 12.58 -14.92 60.51
N ALA A 198 13.82 -14.70 60.07
CA ALA A 198 14.09 -14.05 58.79
C ALA A 198 13.66 -14.92 57.59
N ARG A 199 13.11 -14.26 56.58
CA ARG A 199 12.77 -14.80 55.26
C ARG A 199 13.82 -14.34 54.27
N LEU A 200 14.14 -15.20 53.30
CA LEU A 200 15.16 -14.93 52.30
C LEU A 200 14.59 -15.16 50.90
N ARG A 201 14.92 -14.28 49.95
CA ARG A 201 14.62 -14.45 48.53
C ARG A 201 15.84 -14.06 47.69
N THR A 202 16.08 -14.80 46.62
CA THR A 202 17.14 -14.52 45.64
C THR A 202 16.52 -14.35 44.25
N THR A 203 16.94 -13.35 43.48
CA THR A 203 16.47 -13.09 42.11
C THR A 203 17.61 -13.13 41.08
N GLY A 204 17.22 -13.23 39.80
CA GLY A 204 18.14 -13.20 38.67
C GLY A 204 19.05 -14.43 38.61
N SER A 205 20.29 -14.23 38.14
CA SER A 205 21.27 -15.32 37.98
C SER A 205 22.03 -15.66 39.27
N LEU A 206 21.54 -15.26 40.44
CA LEU A 206 22.20 -15.57 41.71
C LEU A 206 21.97 -17.05 42.09
N PRO A 207 22.99 -17.74 42.63
CA PRO A 207 22.81 -19.04 43.24
C PRO A 207 21.77 -18.97 44.35
N ILE A 208 20.95 -20.02 44.49
CA ILE A 208 20.00 -20.10 45.60
C ILE A 208 20.80 -20.09 46.92
N ALA A 209 20.67 -19.01 47.66
CA ALA A 209 21.32 -18.82 48.94
C ALA A 209 20.72 -19.77 49.98
N LYS A 210 21.55 -20.66 50.54
CA LYS A 210 21.13 -21.62 51.57
C LYS A 210 21.55 -21.13 52.96
N PRO A 211 20.61 -20.82 53.88
CA PRO A 211 20.95 -20.43 55.24
C PRO A 211 21.64 -21.58 56.01
N VAL A 212 22.73 -21.26 56.70
CA VAL A 212 23.50 -22.19 57.54
C VAL A 212 23.40 -21.73 59.00
N LYS A 213 23.00 -22.63 59.91
CA LYS A 213 22.93 -22.36 61.35
C LYS A 213 24.20 -22.82 62.05
N ALA A 214 24.88 -21.91 62.76
CA ALA A 214 26.06 -22.21 63.57
C ALA A 214 26.23 -21.19 64.70
N GLY A 215 26.59 -21.65 65.91
CA GLY A 215 26.99 -20.76 67.02
C GLY A 215 25.92 -19.76 67.48
N GLY A 216 24.63 -20.10 67.39
CA GLY A 216 23.53 -19.20 67.75
C GLY A 216 23.07 -18.25 66.64
N TYR A 217 23.76 -18.24 65.50
CA TYR A 217 23.44 -17.42 64.34
C TYR A 217 23.06 -18.28 63.13
N THR A 218 22.25 -17.69 62.26
CA THR A 218 22.03 -18.15 60.89
C THR A 218 22.82 -17.23 59.96
N SER A 219 23.48 -17.78 58.94
CA SER A 219 24.15 -16.98 57.92
C SER A 219 23.96 -17.52 56.52
N VAL A 220 23.98 -16.61 55.56
CA VAL A 220 24.01 -16.88 54.12
C VAL A 220 25.31 -16.33 53.58
N ASP A 221 25.94 -17.07 52.68
CA ASP A 221 27.20 -16.71 52.04
C ASP A 221 27.07 -17.00 50.54
N VAL A 222 27.31 -15.97 49.72
CA VAL A 222 27.18 -16.04 48.26
C VAL A 222 28.40 -15.37 47.64
N SER A 223 29.11 -16.14 46.82
CA SER A 223 30.25 -15.66 46.05
C SER A 223 30.04 -15.91 44.56
N LEU A 224 30.39 -14.93 43.73
CA LEU A 224 30.46 -15.05 42.29
C LEU A 224 31.85 -14.64 41.80
N ASP A 225 32.42 -15.47 40.93
CA ASP A 225 33.65 -15.16 40.21
C ASP A 225 33.34 -14.76 38.77
N SER A 226 34.16 -13.89 38.20
CA SER A 226 34.02 -13.41 36.82
C SER A 226 32.62 -12.82 36.54
N VAL A 227 32.17 -11.94 37.42
CA VAL A 227 30.84 -11.30 37.32
C VAL A 227 30.81 -10.38 36.11
N THR A 228 29.83 -10.58 35.25
CA THR A 228 29.52 -9.69 34.13
C THR A 228 28.27 -8.85 34.43
N PRO A 229 28.16 -7.64 33.85
CA PRO A 229 26.94 -6.83 33.97
C PRO A 229 25.70 -7.61 33.50
N VAL A 230 24.56 -7.37 34.15
CA VAL A 230 23.26 -7.90 33.71
C VAL A 230 22.68 -6.91 32.72
N THR A 231 22.42 -7.37 31.49
CA THR A 231 21.70 -6.58 30.49
C THR A 231 20.21 -6.94 30.56
N PRO A 232 19.33 -6.03 31.01
CA PRO A 232 17.90 -6.31 31.02
C PRO A 232 17.39 -6.54 29.59
N PRO A 233 16.43 -7.46 29.41
CA PRO A 233 15.84 -7.68 28.10
C PRO A 233 15.23 -6.38 27.52
N LYS A 234 15.59 -6.03 26.28
CA LYS A 234 15.13 -4.82 25.56
C LYS A 234 13.61 -4.64 25.62
N SER A 235 13.10 -3.50 26.09
CA SER A 235 11.65 -3.22 26.17
C SER A 235 10.85 -4.24 27.01
N ALA A 236 11.47 -4.96 27.96
CA ALA A 236 10.72 -5.72 28.95
C ALA A 236 10.12 -4.82 30.05
N PRO A 237 9.03 -5.25 30.72
CA PRO A 237 8.49 -4.62 31.92
C PRO A 237 9.55 -4.41 33.01
N LEU A 238 9.31 -3.42 33.87
CA LEU A 238 10.30 -2.99 34.88
C LEU A 238 10.68 -4.11 35.84
N ARG A 239 9.77 -5.05 36.12
CA ARG A 239 10.07 -6.23 36.97
C ARG A 239 11.26 -7.08 36.48
N TYR A 240 11.55 -7.07 35.18
CA TYR A 240 12.70 -7.79 34.60
C TYR A 240 14.01 -6.98 34.63
N ARG A 241 13.98 -5.72 35.09
CA ARG A 241 15.17 -4.86 35.21
C ARG A 241 15.85 -4.93 36.58
N ILE A 242 15.26 -5.61 37.55
CA ILE A 242 15.72 -5.70 38.94
C ILE A 242 17.05 -6.49 39.03
N GLY A 243 17.32 -7.40 38.07
CA GLY A 243 18.58 -8.13 37.96
C GLY A 243 18.85 -9.09 39.14
N ARG A 244 20.11 -9.16 39.57
CA ARG A 244 20.56 -9.90 40.75
C ARG A 244 20.19 -9.16 42.02
N LEU A 245 19.55 -9.86 42.96
CA LEU A 245 19.18 -9.33 44.27
C LEU A 245 19.08 -10.46 45.30
N ILE A 246 19.55 -10.20 46.52
CA ILE A 246 19.18 -10.99 47.70
C ILE A 246 18.41 -10.09 48.65
N GLU A 247 17.25 -10.59 49.07
CA GLU A 247 16.32 -9.92 49.95
C GLU A 247 16.18 -10.71 51.25
N LEU A 248 16.27 -10.02 52.38
CA LEU A 248 16.08 -10.57 53.70
C LEU A 248 15.17 -9.66 54.53
N THR A 249 14.17 -10.22 55.19
CA THR A 249 13.35 -9.47 56.17
C THR A 249 12.78 -10.39 57.26
N ASP A 250 12.54 -9.86 58.45
CA ASP A 250 11.78 -10.54 59.51
C ASP A 250 10.27 -10.28 59.46
N PHE A 251 9.77 -9.42 58.56
CA PHE A 251 8.33 -9.24 58.34
C PHE A 251 7.70 -10.53 57.78
N ALA A 252 6.67 -11.03 58.46
CA ALA A 252 5.97 -12.25 58.03
C ALA A 252 5.04 -11.99 56.83
N SER A 253 4.56 -10.76 56.64
CA SER A 253 3.67 -10.38 55.55
C SER A 253 3.65 -8.86 55.31
N TRP A 254 3.10 -8.44 54.17
CA TRP A 254 2.80 -7.03 53.92
C TRP A 254 1.83 -6.42 54.94
N ALA A 255 0.95 -7.25 55.52
CA ALA A 255 0.02 -6.83 56.57
C ALA A 255 0.74 -6.42 57.86
N ASP A 256 1.84 -7.10 58.21
CA ASP A 256 2.65 -6.76 59.39
C ASP A 256 3.34 -5.40 59.21
N LEU A 257 3.91 -5.15 58.03
CA LEU A 257 4.47 -3.84 57.68
C LEU A 257 3.40 -2.74 57.68
N SER A 258 2.23 -3.02 57.13
CA SER A 258 1.08 -2.11 57.13
C SER A 258 0.65 -1.74 58.57
N ALA A 259 0.55 -2.73 59.46
CA ALA A 259 0.21 -2.53 60.86
C ALA A 259 1.28 -1.75 61.64
N LEU A 260 2.58 -1.94 61.31
CA LEU A 260 3.68 -1.16 61.88
C LEU A 260 3.56 0.34 61.54
N MET A 261 3.22 0.66 60.30
CA MET A 261 3.15 2.03 59.79
C MET A 261 1.87 2.77 60.18
N ALA A 262 0.76 2.06 60.39
CA ALA A 262 -0.56 2.67 60.62
C ALA A 262 -0.62 3.67 61.81
N PRO A 263 -0.04 3.40 62.99
CA PRO A 263 -0.04 4.36 64.10
C PRO A 263 0.64 5.70 63.78
N LEU A 264 1.61 5.71 62.84
CA LEU A 264 2.33 6.91 62.45
C LEU A 264 1.39 7.90 61.75
N TYR A 265 0.63 7.41 60.76
CA TYR A 265 -0.35 8.21 60.04
C TYR A 265 -1.58 8.56 60.89
N GLN A 266 -2.05 7.63 61.74
CA GLN A 266 -3.17 7.92 62.64
C GLN A 266 -2.86 9.07 63.60
N LYS A 267 -1.65 9.08 64.17
CA LYS A 267 -1.19 10.15 65.06
C LYS A 267 -1.01 11.47 64.32
N ALA A 268 -0.39 11.46 63.14
CA ALA A 268 -0.13 12.68 62.37
C ALA A 268 -1.39 13.29 61.76
N ALA A 269 -2.41 12.48 61.47
CA ALA A 269 -3.68 12.94 60.90
C ALA A 269 -4.69 13.40 61.96
N VAL A 270 -4.29 13.76 63.18
CA VAL A 270 -5.19 14.32 64.22
C VAL A 270 -5.27 15.84 64.09
N LEU A 271 -6.50 16.40 64.15
CA LEU A 271 -6.71 17.85 64.15
C LEU A 271 -7.19 18.32 65.53
N PRO A 272 -6.57 19.36 66.12
CA PRO A 272 -7.05 19.96 67.36
C PRO A 272 -8.50 20.47 67.23
N ALA A 273 -9.17 20.67 68.37
CA ALA A 273 -10.56 21.13 68.41
C ALA A 273 -10.74 22.57 67.89
N GLN A 274 -9.70 23.40 67.96
CA GLN A 274 -9.68 24.79 67.50
C GLN A 274 -8.41 25.04 66.69
N GLY A 275 -8.45 25.98 65.73
CA GLY A 275 -7.26 26.36 64.96
C GLY A 275 -7.56 26.78 63.52
N PRO A 276 -6.57 27.30 62.78
CA PRO A 276 -6.77 27.84 61.43
C PRO A 276 -7.21 26.79 60.40
N LEU A 277 -6.86 25.51 60.58
CA LEU A 277 -7.35 24.43 59.71
C LEU A 277 -8.85 24.16 59.89
N ARG A 278 -9.40 24.40 61.08
CA ARG A 278 -10.84 24.23 61.34
C ARG A 278 -11.67 25.24 60.55
N VAL A 279 -11.16 26.46 60.37
CA VAL A 279 -11.81 27.49 59.55
C VAL A 279 -11.93 27.05 58.09
N GLU A 280 -10.87 26.50 57.51
CA GLU A 280 -10.91 25.97 56.13
C GLU A 280 -11.84 24.76 56.00
N LEU A 281 -11.84 23.87 56.99
CA LEU A 281 -12.74 22.73 57.04
C LEU A 281 -14.22 23.17 57.06
N ASP A 282 -14.57 24.16 57.88
CA ASP A 282 -15.94 24.69 57.94
C ASP A 282 -16.33 25.39 56.63
N ARG A 283 -15.38 26.10 56.00
CA ARG A 283 -15.57 26.65 54.65
C ARG A 283 -15.87 25.56 53.61
N ILE A 284 -15.12 24.45 53.62
CA ILE A 284 -15.34 23.32 52.71
C ILE A 284 -16.70 22.64 52.99
N ARG A 285 -17.05 22.44 54.28
CA ARG A 285 -18.34 21.85 54.67
C ARG A 285 -19.53 22.69 54.22
N ALA A 286 -19.44 24.01 54.37
CA ALA A 286 -20.49 24.96 53.99
C ALA A 286 -20.67 25.09 52.48
N ALA A 287 -19.60 24.88 51.69
CA ALA A 287 -19.64 25.05 50.24
C ALA A 287 -20.50 24.02 49.50
N SER A 288 -20.60 22.79 50.00
CA SER A 288 -21.43 21.74 49.38
C SER A 288 -21.76 20.63 50.39
N PRO A 289 -22.94 20.01 50.35
CA PRO A 289 -23.23 18.77 51.10
C PRO A 289 -22.64 17.51 50.43
N ASP A 290 -22.22 17.59 49.17
CA ASP A 290 -21.71 16.44 48.40
C ASP A 290 -20.31 16.01 48.91
N PRO A 291 -20.14 14.76 49.40
CA PRO A 291 -18.85 14.23 49.84
C PRO A 291 -17.76 14.30 48.76
N LYS A 292 -18.13 14.17 47.48
CA LYS A 292 -17.20 14.27 46.36
C LYS A 292 -16.65 15.68 46.23
N VAL A 293 -17.52 16.69 46.17
CA VAL A 293 -17.11 18.11 46.06
C VAL A 293 -16.26 18.53 47.27
N ARG A 294 -16.61 18.05 48.47
CA ARG A 294 -15.80 18.28 49.68
C ARG A 294 -14.42 17.65 49.58
N THR A 295 -14.32 16.46 49.02
CA THR A 295 -13.05 15.76 48.79
C THR A 295 -12.18 16.49 47.77
N GLU A 296 -12.76 16.97 46.67
CA GLU A 296 -12.08 17.81 45.66
C GLU A 296 -11.51 19.07 46.29
N ALA A 297 -12.31 19.78 47.10
CA ALA A 297 -11.87 20.99 47.79
C ALA A 297 -10.78 20.73 48.83
N ALA A 298 -10.84 19.60 49.54
CA ALA A 298 -9.80 19.20 50.50
C ALA A 298 -8.48 18.84 49.78
N LEU A 299 -8.55 18.11 48.66
CA LEU A 299 -7.38 17.81 47.85
C LEU A 299 -6.74 19.09 47.31
N ALA A 300 -7.53 19.97 46.70
CA ALA A 300 -7.05 21.26 46.18
C ALA A 300 -6.41 22.11 47.29
N LEU A 301 -6.98 22.13 48.50
CA LEU A 301 -6.39 22.84 49.64
C LEU A 301 -4.97 22.33 49.93
N VAL A 302 -4.75 21.02 49.93
CA VAL A 302 -3.43 20.42 50.21
C VAL A 302 -2.47 20.66 49.05
N GLN A 303 -2.91 20.48 47.81
CA GLN A 303 -2.08 20.65 46.61
C GLN A 303 -1.63 22.10 46.43
N ASP A 304 -2.55 23.06 46.55
CA ASP A 304 -2.31 24.47 46.20
C ASP A 304 -1.71 25.29 47.35
N ARG A 305 -1.97 24.92 48.61
CA ARG A 305 -1.55 25.71 49.79
C ARG A 305 -0.36 25.15 50.53
N ILE A 306 0.13 23.97 50.16
CA ILE A 306 1.30 23.32 50.78
C ILE A 306 2.33 23.03 49.70
N ARG A 307 3.49 23.69 49.80
CA ARG A 307 4.62 23.43 48.89
C ARG A 307 5.25 22.08 49.18
N TYR A 308 5.67 21.36 48.14
CA TYR A 308 6.43 20.13 48.34
C TYR A 308 7.86 20.44 48.78
N VAL A 309 8.30 19.85 49.90
CA VAL A 309 9.70 19.86 50.36
C VAL A 309 9.94 18.48 50.98
N ALA A 310 10.86 17.69 50.43
CA ALA A 310 11.18 16.39 50.98
C ALA A 310 12.02 16.54 52.26
N LEU A 311 11.50 16.06 53.39
CA LEU A 311 12.11 16.17 54.71
C LEU A 311 12.42 14.78 55.23
N VAL A 312 13.68 14.34 55.10
CA VAL A 312 14.08 12.93 55.32
C VAL A 312 15.02 12.76 56.53
N MET A 313 15.34 13.85 57.23
CA MET A 313 16.22 13.85 58.41
C MET A 313 15.63 13.10 59.61
N GLY A 314 16.50 12.47 60.42
CA GLY A 314 16.12 11.67 61.58
C GLY A 314 15.08 10.59 61.24
N THR A 315 13.98 10.55 62.00
CA THR A 315 12.85 9.63 61.74
C THR A 315 11.92 10.11 60.61
N GLY A 316 12.18 11.29 60.05
CA GLY A 316 11.39 11.91 58.98
C GLY A 316 11.37 11.11 57.68
N GLY A 317 12.27 10.13 57.50
CA GLY A 317 12.19 9.18 56.39
C GLY A 317 10.89 8.37 56.36
N LEU A 318 10.39 7.95 57.53
CA LEU A 318 9.21 7.09 57.67
C LEU A 318 8.04 7.76 58.40
N VAL A 319 8.31 8.72 59.28
CA VAL A 319 7.28 9.37 60.10
C VAL A 319 6.73 10.61 59.40
N PRO A 320 5.41 10.71 59.15
CA PRO A 320 4.79 11.94 58.64
C PRO A 320 4.86 13.07 59.67
N ALA A 321 5.08 14.30 59.20
CA ALA A 321 4.78 15.49 60.01
C ALA A 321 3.27 15.56 60.27
N ASP A 322 2.87 16.05 61.45
CA ASP A 322 1.45 16.19 61.78
C ASP A 322 0.77 17.26 60.90
N ALA A 323 -0.56 17.14 60.76
CA ALA A 323 -1.36 17.99 59.90
C ALA A 323 -1.26 19.48 60.26
N GLU A 324 -1.21 19.82 61.55
CA GLU A 324 -1.15 21.20 62.02
C GLU A 324 0.22 21.82 61.73
N THR A 325 1.31 21.09 62.02
CA THR A 325 2.68 21.49 61.68
C THR A 325 2.83 21.70 60.17
N THR A 326 2.30 20.78 59.36
CA THR A 326 2.35 20.86 57.89
C THR A 326 1.64 22.11 57.38
N TRP A 327 0.45 22.39 57.91
CA TRP A 327 -0.32 23.59 57.56
C TRP A 327 0.35 24.88 58.03
N ALA A 328 0.87 24.91 59.26
CA ALA A 328 1.54 26.07 59.82
C ALA A 328 2.78 26.45 59.02
N ARG A 329 3.59 25.46 58.60
CA ARG A 329 4.82 25.68 57.82
C ARG A 329 4.56 26.01 56.35
N ARG A 330 3.40 25.66 55.80
CA ARG A 330 3.05 25.79 54.37
C ARG A 330 3.93 24.97 53.42
N PHE A 331 4.64 23.97 53.94
CA PHE A 331 5.36 22.99 53.15
C PHE A 331 5.42 21.63 53.84
N GLY A 332 5.60 20.57 53.07
CA GLY A 332 5.76 19.20 53.55
C GLY A 332 6.04 18.22 52.42
N ASP A 333 6.48 17.02 52.77
CA ASP A 333 6.74 15.93 51.85
C ASP A 333 5.47 15.11 51.54
N CYS A 334 5.62 13.98 50.84
CA CYS A 334 4.49 13.11 50.49
C CYS A 334 3.74 12.59 51.72
N LYS A 335 4.47 12.25 52.79
CA LYS A 335 3.92 11.74 54.04
C LYS A 335 3.14 12.82 54.79
N ALA A 336 3.71 14.01 54.93
CA ALA A 336 3.09 15.17 55.58
C ALA A 336 1.82 15.62 54.86
N LYS A 337 1.87 15.75 53.52
CA LYS A 337 0.72 16.11 52.69
C LYS A 337 -0.39 15.05 52.76
N THR A 338 -0.02 13.77 52.75
CA THR A 338 -0.95 12.64 52.95
C THR A 338 -1.62 12.71 54.32
N ALA A 339 -0.85 12.91 55.40
CA ALA A 339 -1.39 13.02 56.75
C ALA A 339 -2.37 14.20 56.90
N LEU A 340 -2.04 15.37 56.33
CA LEU A 340 -2.95 16.52 56.30
C LEU A 340 -4.24 16.21 55.52
N LEU A 341 -4.15 15.60 54.34
CA LEU A 341 -5.33 15.23 53.55
C LEU A 341 -6.22 14.23 54.29
N LEU A 342 -5.64 13.19 54.89
CA LEU A 342 -6.36 12.22 55.72
C LEU A 342 -7.09 12.90 56.89
N ALA A 343 -6.44 13.86 57.53
CA ALA A 343 -7.02 14.61 58.64
C ALA A 343 -8.28 15.39 58.20
N LEU A 344 -8.20 16.07 57.05
CA LEU A 344 -9.32 16.80 56.46
C LEU A 344 -10.46 15.86 56.05
N LEU A 345 -10.15 14.78 55.33
CA LEU A 345 -11.16 13.84 54.83
C LEU A 345 -11.91 13.13 55.97
N ARG A 346 -11.20 12.74 57.04
CA ARG A 346 -11.82 12.14 58.23
C ARG A 346 -12.84 13.09 58.86
N GLU A 347 -12.50 14.37 59.00
CA GLU A 347 -13.42 15.36 59.54
C GLU A 347 -14.59 15.67 58.59
N LEU A 348 -14.40 15.52 57.28
CA LEU A 348 -15.47 15.66 56.29
C LEU A 348 -16.39 14.43 56.20
N GLY A 349 -16.12 13.38 56.99
CA GLY A 349 -16.90 12.13 56.99
C GLY A 349 -16.59 11.22 55.79
N VAL A 350 -15.43 11.39 55.16
CA VAL A 350 -14.99 10.58 54.01
C VAL A 350 -14.03 9.51 54.48
N GLN A 351 -14.34 8.24 54.20
CA GLN A 351 -13.45 7.12 54.51
C GLN A 351 -12.20 7.19 53.61
N ALA A 352 -11.02 7.29 54.23
CA ALA A 352 -9.76 7.39 53.51
C ALA A 352 -8.62 6.70 54.26
N GLU A 353 -7.65 6.17 53.53
CA GLU A 353 -6.47 5.50 54.08
C GLU A 353 -5.20 5.87 53.30
N PRO A 354 -4.01 5.88 53.94
CA PRO A 354 -2.75 6.02 53.23
C PRO A 354 -2.44 4.76 52.44
N VAL A 355 -1.84 4.90 51.27
CA VAL A 355 -1.32 3.79 50.46
C VAL A 355 0.13 4.08 50.09
N LEU A 356 1.04 3.24 50.58
CA LEU A 356 2.45 3.30 50.19
C LEU A 356 2.60 2.73 48.78
N VAL A 357 3.36 3.42 47.94
CA VAL A 357 3.63 3.02 46.56
C VAL A 357 5.11 3.16 46.25
N SER A 358 5.56 2.50 45.18
CA SER A 358 6.93 2.59 44.70
C SER A 358 6.95 3.15 43.30
N THR A 359 7.70 4.21 43.09
CA THR A 359 7.94 4.78 41.76
C THR A 359 9.00 4.01 40.98
N VAL A 360 9.69 3.05 41.62
CA VAL A 360 10.80 2.28 41.04
C VAL A 360 10.51 0.77 41.03
N PHE A 361 10.03 0.21 42.15
CA PHE A 361 9.80 -1.23 42.34
C PHE A 361 8.32 -1.62 42.28
N GLY A 362 7.47 -0.73 41.79
CA GLY A 362 6.01 -0.91 41.81
C GLY A 362 5.53 -2.08 40.95
N ASP A 363 6.06 -2.21 39.73
CA ASP A 363 5.86 -3.40 38.90
C ASP A 363 6.71 -4.58 39.41
N GLY A 364 6.06 -5.70 39.75
CA GLY A 364 6.67 -6.87 40.37
C GLY A 364 6.75 -6.84 41.91
N LEU A 365 6.15 -5.84 42.59
CA LEU A 365 6.17 -5.74 44.05
C LEU A 365 5.50 -6.94 44.76
N ASP A 366 4.50 -7.55 44.14
CA ASP A 366 3.85 -8.78 44.59
C ASP A 366 4.80 -9.99 44.61
N GLU A 367 5.89 -9.91 43.86
CA GLU A 367 6.96 -10.89 43.85
C GLU A 367 8.12 -10.53 44.79
N ARG A 368 7.97 -9.55 45.68
CA ARG A 368 9.02 -9.13 46.62
C ARG A 368 8.70 -9.55 48.05
N LEU A 369 9.72 -9.59 48.91
CA LEU A 369 9.49 -9.72 50.35
C LEU A 369 8.99 -8.39 50.95
N PRO A 370 8.18 -8.44 52.03
CA PRO A 370 7.64 -7.25 52.66
C PRO A 370 8.75 -6.41 53.30
N MET A 371 9.00 -5.23 52.74
CA MET A 371 10.05 -4.31 53.22
C MET A 371 9.58 -2.87 53.15
N ALA A 372 9.91 -2.08 54.17
CA ALA A 372 9.63 -0.65 54.21
C ALA A 372 10.43 0.09 53.12
N GLY A 373 11.69 -0.27 52.90
CA GLY A 373 12.61 0.36 51.96
C GLY A 373 12.24 0.20 50.47
N LEU A 374 11.22 -0.60 50.13
CA LEU A 374 10.72 -0.73 48.76
C LEU A 374 9.76 0.39 48.35
N PHE A 375 9.21 1.12 49.33
CA PHE A 375 8.31 2.24 49.10
C PHE A 375 9.06 3.57 49.19
N ASN A 376 8.77 4.46 48.25
CA ASN A 376 9.39 5.79 48.19
C ASN A 376 8.36 6.92 48.00
N HIS A 377 7.06 6.58 47.94
CA HIS A 377 5.98 7.55 47.83
C HIS A 377 4.73 7.05 48.57
N VAL A 378 3.83 7.98 48.91
CA VAL A 378 2.57 7.68 49.58
C VAL A 378 1.47 8.62 49.08
N LEU A 379 0.27 8.07 48.95
CA LEU A 379 -0.94 8.77 48.53
C LEU A 379 -2.15 8.32 49.35
N VAL A 380 -3.32 8.86 49.07
CA VAL A 380 -4.57 8.55 49.78
C VAL A 380 -5.52 7.75 48.88
N ARG A 381 -6.08 6.65 49.40
CA ARG A 381 -7.25 6.00 48.80
C ARG A 381 -8.50 6.41 49.57
N ALA A 382 -9.38 7.17 48.93
CA ALA A 382 -10.67 7.59 49.50
C ALA A 382 -11.82 6.78 48.91
N THR A 383 -12.82 6.44 49.72
CA THR A 383 -14.03 5.73 49.26
C THR A 383 -15.24 6.64 49.39
N ILE A 384 -15.88 6.95 48.26
CA ILE A 384 -17.07 7.80 48.19
C ILE A 384 -18.16 7.01 47.47
N ALA A 385 -19.31 6.83 48.12
CA ALA A 385 -20.43 6.04 47.58
C ALA A 385 -20.00 4.63 47.07
N GLY A 386 -19.05 3.99 47.77
CA GLY A 386 -18.53 2.66 47.39
C GLY A 386 -17.48 2.66 46.27
N LYS A 387 -17.17 3.80 45.65
CA LYS A 387 -16.14 3.93 44.61
C LYS A 387 -14.80 4.40 45.21
N PRO A 388 -13.68 3.71 44.92
CA PRO A 388 -12.36 4.16 45.34
C PRO A 388 -11.83 5.28 44.43
N TYR A 389 -11.17 6.27 45.03
CA TYR A 389 -10.48 7.38 44.39
C TYR A 389 -9.04 7.46 44.91
N TRP A 390 -8.08 7.73 44.02
CA TRP A 390 -6.65 7.75 44.33
C TRP A 390 -6.14 9.19 44.33
N LEU A 391 -5.94 9.77 45.51
CA LEU A 391 -5.68 11.18 45.71
C LEU A 391 -4.22 11.38 46.12
N ASP A 392 -3.47 12.16 45.36
CA ASP A 392 -2.07 12.46 45.69
C ASP A 392 -1.91 13.96 45.96
N GLY A 393 -1.72 14.31 47.23
CA GLY A 393 -1.55 15.70 47.66
C GLY A 393 -0.23 16.36 47.20
N THR A 394 0.69 15.58 46.64
CA THR A 394 1.97 16.08 46.11
C THR A 394 1.85 16.61 44.68
N ARG A 395 0.82 16.17 43.96
CA ARG A 395 0.45 16.69 42.64
C ARG A 395 -0.13 18.10 42.77
N THR A 396 -0.39 18.72 41.63
CA THR A 396 -1.00 20.04 41.53
C THR A 396 -2.00 20.05 40.38
N GLY A 397 -3.10 20.78 40.53
CA GLY A 397 -4.08 20.98 39.46
C GLY A 397 -5.17 19.90 39.34
N ASP A 398 -5.29 18.99 40.30
CA ASP A 398 -6.36 17.99 40.30
C ASP A 398 -7.69 18.61 40.79
N THR A 399 -8.41 19.30 39.90
CA THR A 399 -9.64 20.03 40.27
C THR A 399 -10.93 19.19 40.25
N SER A 400 -10.88 17.94 39.77
CA SER A 400 -12.04 17.03 39.81
C SER A 400 -11.64 15.57 39.91
N LEU A 401 -12.33 14.82 40.79
CA LEU A 401 -12.06 13.40 41.01
C LEU A 401 -12.43 12.50 39.82
N ASP A 402 -13.34 12.91 38.93
CA ASP A 402 -13.72 12.08 37.78
C ASP A 402 -12.60 11.96 36.75
N ARG A 403 -11.64 12.89 36.78
CA ARG A 403 -10.49 12.90 35.87
C ARG A 403 -9.26 12.21 36.45
N ILE A 404 -9.27 11.88 37.74
CA ILE A 404 -8.16 11.21 38.38
C ILE A 404 -8.30 9.70 38.14
N THR A 405 -7.41 9.18 37.30
CA THR A 405 -7.32 7.74 37.03
C THR A 405 -6.47 7.03 38.09
N VAL A 406 -6.55 5.71 38.14
CA VAL A 406 -5.63 4.90 38.97
C VAL A 406 -4.19 5.16 38.51
N PRO A 407 -3.28 5.62 39.37
CA PRO A 407 -1.88 5.83 38.99
C PRO A 407 -1.21 4.49 38.61
N ALA A 408 -0.33 4.51 37.61
CA ALA A 408 0.36 3.33 37.08
C ALA A 408 1.56 2.90 37.95
N PHE A 409 1.37 2.82 39.27
CA PHE A 409 2.41 2.34 40.20
C PHE A 409 2.50 0.80 40.26
N GLY A 410 1.64 0.05 39.55
CA GLY A 410 1.66 -1.41 39.53
C GLY A 410 1.00 -2.02 40.77
N TRP A 411 1.57 -1.77 41.95
CA TRP A 411 1.07 -2.23 43.25
C TRP A 411 1.23 -1.15 44.33
N GLY A 412 0.29 -1.14 45.28
CA GLY A 412 0.36 -0.30 46.47
C GLY A 412 -0.01 -1.06 47.74
N LEU A 413 0.46 -0.59 48.89
CA LEU A 413 0.17 -1.16 50.20
C LEU A 413 -0.72 -0.21 51.02
N PRO A 414 -2.03 -0.49 51.15
CA PRO A 414 -2.90 0.25 52.05
C PRO A 414 -2.46 0.07 53.51
N ILE A 415 -2.48 1.16 54.26
CA ILE A 415 -1.98 1.23 55.63
C ILE A 415 -3.16 1.22 56.60
N ALA A 416 -3.31 0.10 57.33
CA ALA A 416 -4.41 -0.15 58.25
C ALA A 416 -3.93 -0.81 59.54
N THR A 417 -4.57 -0.51 60.67
CA THR A 417 -4.21 -1.10 61.98
C THR A 417 -4.44 -2.60 62.06
N THR A 418 -5.36 -3.14 61.25
CA THR A 418 -5.58 -4.58 61.12
C THR A 418 -4.60 -5.26 60.17
N GLY A 419 -3.71 -4.49 59.54
CA GLY A 419 -2.84 -4.92 58.45
C GLY A 419 -3.55 -4.92 57.09
N GLY A 420 -2.89 -4.38 56.06
CA GLY A 420 -3.34 -4.34 54.67
C GLY A 420 -2.56 -5.28 53.77
N ALA A 421 -3.20 -5.79 52.71
CA ALA A 421 -2.55 -6.54 51.65
C ALA A 421 -2.22 -5.64 50.46
N LEU A 422 -1.24 -6.03 49.63
CA LEU A 422 -0.96 -5.33 48.37
C LEU A 422 -2.21 -5.30 47.49
N VAL A 423 -2.45 -4.15 46.88
CA VAL A 423 -3.55 -3.93 45.93
C VAL A 423 -2.99 -3.55 44.57
N ARG A 424 -3.51 -4.16 43.52
CA ARG A 424 -3.09 -3.88 42.14
C ARG A 424 -3.53 -2.47 41.76
N MET A 425 -2.58 -1.66 41.29
CA MET A 425 -2.77 -0.29 40.84
C MET A 425 -2.44 -0.20 39.34
N MET A 426 -3.40 -0.63 38.52
CA MET A 426 -3.30 -0.57 37.07
C MET A 426 -4.51 0.21 36.53
N PRO A 427 -4.30 1.28 35.75
CA PRO A 427 -5.40 2.00 35.11
C PRO A 427 -6.09 1.14 34.04
N ALA A 428 -7.31 1.52 33.68
CA ALA A 428 -8.00 0.95 32.53
C ALA A 428 -7.52 1.60 31.21
N PRO A 429 -7.67 0.93 30.06
CA PRO A 429 -7.47 1.56 28.75
C PRO A 429 -8.32 2.81 28.59
N LEU A 430 -7.76 3.91 28.11
CA LEU A 430 -8.48 5.19 28.00
C LEU A 430 -9.50 5.19 26.87
N ASP A 431 -10.73 5.64 27.16
CA ASP A 431 -11.77 5.83 26.14
C ASP A 431 -11.67 7.17 25.41
N ILE A 432 -11.03 8.16 26.04
CA ILE A 432 -10.83 9.50 25.51
C ILE A 432 -9.33 9.70 25.29
N PRO A 433 -8.91 10.24 24.13
CA PRO A 433 -7.49 10.47 23.87
C PRO A 433 -6.89 11.52 24.82
N THR A 434 -5.72 11.23 25.36
CA THR A 434 -4.91 12.19 26.14
C THR A 434 -4.38 13.30 25.25
N GLN A 435 -4.17 13.02 23.97
CA GLN A 435 -3.84 14.01 22.95
C GLN A 435 -4.76 13.88 21.74
N ALA A 436 -5.45 14.97 21.41
CA ALA A 436 -6.26 15.07 20.20
C ALA A 436 -5.76 16.25 19.35
N THR A 437 -5.25 15.96 18.15
CA THR A 437 -4.76 16.95 17.20
C THR A 437 -5.71 17.09 16.01
N THR A 438 -6.05 18.32 15.65
CA THR A 438 -6.81 18.65 14.44
C THR A 438 -5.98 19.57 13.56
N ILE A 439 -5.74 19.15 12.32
CA ILE A 439 -5.03 19.90 11.28
C ILE A 439 -6.07 20.30 10.23
N ARG A 440 -6.16 21.59 9.90
CA ARG A 440 -7.05 22.10 8.86
C ARG A 440 -6.23 22.90 7.86
N ILE A 441 -6.19 22.45 6.62
CA ILE A 441 -5.47 23.09 5.51
C ILE A 441 -6.49 23.56 4.48
N ASP A 442 -6.47 24.85 4.13
CA ASP A 442 -7.30 25.41 3.07
C ASP A 442 -6.50 25.52 1.76
N ALA A 443 -6.49 24.45 0.98
CA ALA A 443 -5.84 24.39 -0.33
C ALA A 443 -6.79 24.79 -1.47
N THR A 444 -7.93 25.44 -1.19
CA THR A 444 -8.93 25.77 -2.25
C THR A 444 -8.38 26.71 -3.31
N ALA A 445 -7.37 27.50 -2.96
CA ALA A 445 -6.67 28.40 -3.87
C ALA A 445 -5.58 27.72 -4.71
N GLY A 446 -5.40 26.40 -4.57
CA GLY A 446 -4.44 25.60 -5.34
C GLY A 446 -3.51 24.77 -4.47
N LEU A 447 -2.99 23.67 -5.03
CA LEU A 447 -2.22 22.64 -4.32
C LEU A 447 -0.80 23.07 -3.94
N THR A 448 -0.18 23.91 -4.76
CA THR A 448 1.21 24.36 -4.58
C THR A 448 1.32 25.79 -4.03
N ALA A 449 0.18 26.49 -3.93
CA ALA A 449 0.11 27.80 -3.30
C ALA A 449 0.23 27.66 -1.78
N PRO A 450 0.83 28.63 -1.06
CA PRO A 450 0.78 28.67 0.39
C PRO A 450 -0.67 28.61 0.89
N ALA A 451 -1.02 27.51 1.57
CA ALA A 451 -2.38 27.20 1.98
C ALA A 451 -2.58 27.62 3.44
N PRO A 452 -3.58 28.45 3.78
CA PRO A 452 -3.88 28.79 5.16
C PRO A 452 -4.13 27.54 6.00
N THR A 453 -3.41 27.43 7.12
CA THR A 453 -3.43 26.24 7.96
C THR A 453 -3.68 26.62 9.41
N LYS A 454 -4.53 25.83 10.07
CA LYS A 454 -4.75 25.89 11.51
C LYS A 454 -4.54 24.52 12.11
N VAL A 455 -3.66 24.44 13.11
CA VAL A 455 -3.43 23.23 13.90
C VAL A 455 -3.88 23.50 15.33
N GLU A 456 -4.61 22.56 15.90
CA GLU A 456 -5.02 22.56 17.29
C GLU A 456 -4.69 21.23 17.95
N THR A 457 -3.96 21.26 19.06
CA THR A 457 -3.69 20.10 19.91
C THR A 457 -4.34 20.32 21.26
N ILE A 458 -5.22 19.40 21.65
CA ILE A 458 -5.82 19.35 22.99
C ILE A 458 -5.14 18.23 23.77
N LEU A 459 -4.50 18.60 24.87
CA LEU A 459 -3.92 17.67 25.84
C LEU A 459 -4.84 17.52 27.04
N ARG A 460 -4.85 16.34 27.66
CA ARG A 460 -5.66 15.99 28.84
C ARG A 460 -4.84 15.24 29.88
N GLY A 461 -5.31 15.25 31.12
CA GLY A 461 -4.66 14.55 32.23
C GLY A 461 -3.26 15.09 32.50
N ASP A 462 -2.32 14.19 32.77
CA ASP A 462 -0.96 14.55 33.19
C ASP A 462 -0.19 15.31 32.11
N ASP A 463 -0.46 15.03 30.83
CA ASP A 463 0.14 15.75 29.70
C ASP A 463 -0.27 17.24 29.70
N ALA A 464 -1.54 17.53 29.96
CA ALA A 464 -2.06 18.89 30.03
C ALA A 464 -1.45 19.68 31.17
N LEU A 465 -1.42 19.08 32.37
CA LEU A 465 -0.86 19.69 33.58
C LEU A 465 0.64 19.95 33.42
N GLY A 466 1.38 18.99 32.86
CA GLY A 466 2.81 19.10 32.62
C GLY A 466 3.16 20.23 31.64
N VAL A 467 2.43 20.33 30.52
CA VAL A 467 2.64 21.42 29.56
C VAL A 467 2.24 22.77 30.15
N ASN A 468 1.11 22.87 30.84
CA ASN A 468 0.69 24.11 31.49
C ASN A 468 1.72 24.60 32.52
N ALA A 469 2.24 23.70 33.37
CA ALA A 469 3.24 24.04 34.38
C ALA A 469 4.54 24.59 33.77
N ARG A 470 4.93 24.15 32.58
CA ARG A 470 6.08 24.70 31.84
C ARG A 470 5.75 26.08 31.25
N LEU A 471 4.60 26.21 30.59
CA LEU A 471 4.24 27.44 29.86
C LEU A 471 3.86 28.61 30.77
N ILE A 472 3.28 28.35 31.94
CA ILE A 472 2.85 29.41 32.88
C ILE A 472 4.03 30.20 33.46
N ASN A 473 5.19 29.56 33.57
CA ASN A 473 6.43 30.17 34.08
C ASN A 473 7.20 30.97 33.02
N LEU A 474 6.76 30.95 31.76
CA LEU A 474 7.39 31.70 30.66
C LEU A 474 6.73 33.07 30.49
N THR A 475 7.54 34.08 30.16
CA THR A 475 7.06 35.38 29.67
C THR A 475 6.32 35.19 28.33
N GLY A 476 5.49 36.16 27.94
CA GLY A 476 4.74 36.07 26.68
C GLY A 476 5.63 35.77 25.47
N GLU A 477 6.76 36.45 25.34
CA GLU A 477 7.72 36.22 24.25
C GLU A 477 8.43 34.85 24.34
N ALA A 478 8.87 34.45 25.54
CA ALA A 478 9.53 33.15 25.72
C ALA A 478 8.56 31.99 25.45
N ARG A 479 7.28 32.17 25.82
CA ARG A 479 6.20 31.23 25.55
C ARG A 479 5.92 31.11 24.05
N ASP A 480 5.80 32.24 23.33
CA ASP A 480 5.60 32.22 21.88
C ASP A 480 6.79 31.57 21.15
N ARG A 481 8.04 31.88 21.56
CA ARG A 481 9.22 31.18 21.01
C ARG A 481 9.18 29.67 21.25
N ALA A 482 8.91 29.24 22.50
CA ALA A 482 8.82 27.82 22.84
C ALA A 482 7.71 27.10 22.06
N LEU A 483 6.56 27.74 21.84
CA LEU A 483 5.48 27.20 21.02
C LEU A 483 5.87 27.13 19.54
N ARG A 484 6.54 28.15 19.00
CA ARG A 484 7.04 28.12 17.61
C ARG A 484 8.05 27.01 17.40
N ASP A 485 8.97 26.81 18.35
CA ASP A 485 9.95 25.73 18.30
C ASP A 485 9.25 24.36 18.34
N TYR A 486 8.29 24.19 19.27
CA TYR A 486 7.45 22.98 19.36
C TYR A 486 6.72 22.68 18.04
N TRP A 487 6.03 23.66 17.47
CA TRP A 487 5.27 23.45 16.22
C TRP A 487 6.18 23.23 15.02
N LYS A 488 7.34 23.89 14.96
CA LYS A 488 8.33 23.72 13.88
C LYS A 488 8.93 22.32 13.89
N GLU A 489 9.16 21.72 15.06
CA GLU A 489 9.63 20.34 15.17
C GLU A 489 8.59 19.33 14.66
N GLN A 490 7.29 19.65 14.80
CA GLN A 490 6.19 18.76 14.40
C GLN A 490 5.75 18.97 12.94
N TYR A 491 5.77 20.21 12.45
CA TYR A 491 5.21 20.62 11.15
C TYR A 491 6.09 21.69 10.48
N ASP A 492 7.27 21.29 10.03
CA ASP A 492 8.26 22.19 9.41
C ASP A 492 7.84 22.78 8.05
N PHE A 493 6.88 22.14 7.37
CA PHE A 493 6.26 22.63 6.13
C PHE A 493 5.30 23.81 6.32
N ILE A 494 5.03 24.23 7.56
CA ILE A 494 4.13 25.34 7.88
C ILE A 494 4.93 26.57 8.29
N THR A 495 4.76 27.66 7.55
CA THR A 495 5.27 28.97 7.97
C THR A 495 4.35 29.57 9.03
N ILE A 496 4.78 29.56 10.29
CA ILE A 496 3.99 29.95 11.45
C ILE A 496 3.77 31.47 11.50
N THR A 497 2.50 31.90 11.48
CA THR A 497 2.12 33.31 11.65
C THR A 497 1.82 33.63 13.12
N SER A 498 1.06 32.78 13.81
CA SER A 498 0.72 32.97 15.22
C SER A 498 0.69 31.65 15.98
N THR A 499 0.93 31.73 17.29
CA THR A 499 0.76 30.61 18.22
C THR A 499 -0.05 31.06 19.43
N ASN A 500 -0.74 30.13 20.07
CA ASN A 500 -1.43 30.38 21.33
C ASN A 500 -1.49 29.10 22.17
N ALA A 501 -1.61 29.28 23.48
CA ALA A 501 -1.74 28.20 24.45
C ALA A 501 -2.68 28.62 25.58
N VAL A 502 -3.74 27.86 25.80
CA VAL A 502 -4.78 28.15 26.79
C VAL A 502 -5.04 26.91 27.63
N PHE A 503 -4.90 27.04 28.94
CA PHE A 503 -5.34 26.03 29.90
C PHE A 503 -6.76 26.35 30.38
N ASP A 504 -7.69 25.41 30.28
CA ASP A 504 -9.00 25.53 30.91
C ASP A 504 -9.03 24.74 32.23
N PRO A 505 -9.06 25.42 33.38
CA PRO A 505 -9.05 24.75 34.69
C PRO A 505 -10.34 23.97 35.00
N LYS A 506 -11.45 24.23 34.29
CA LYS A 506 -12.71 23.48 34.49
C LYS A 506 -12.65 22.11 33.84
N SER A 507 -12.28 22.06 32.58
CA SER A 507 -12.14 20.80 31.83
C SER A 507 -10.81 20.08 32.14
N GLY A 508 -9.78 20.82 32.57
CA GLY A 508 -8.42 20.30 32.75
C GLY A 508 -7.68 20.11 31.42
N GLU A 509 -8.14 20.77 30.35
CA GLU A 509 -7.55 20.66 29.02
C GLU A 509 -6.53 21.77 28.77
N GLN A 510 -5.40 21.39 28.18
CA GLN A 510 -4.42 22.34 27.63
C GLN A 510 -4.59 22.37 26.12
N ARG A 511 -5.02 23.51 25.59
CA ARG A 511 -5.21 23.74 24.15
C ARG A 511 -4.04 24.53 23.60
N LEU A 512 -3.32 23.94 22.66
CA LEU A 512 -2.27 24.58 21.89
C LEU A 512 -2.81 24.83 20.49
N THR A 513 -2.64 26.03 19.95
CA THR A 513 -3.04 26.35 18.58
C THR A 513 -1.93 27.03 17.81
N MET A 514 -1.86 26.76 16.52
CA MET A 514 -0.98 27.43 15.57
C MET A 514 -1.75 27.79 14.31
N GLU A 515 -1.51 28.99 13.80
CA GLU A 515 -1.99 29.42 12.48
C GLU A 515 -0.80 29.79 11.61
N GLY A 516 -0.85 29.41 10.34
CA GLY A 516 0.24 29.62 9.40
C GLY A 516 -0.18 29.36 7.97
N ASN A 517 0.82 29.21 7.10
CA ASN A 517 0.59 28.77 5.72
C ASN A 517 1.42 27.52 5.44
N ALA A 518 0.75 26.41 5.08
CA ALA A 518 1.39 25.18 4.66
C ALA A 518 1.90 25.30 3.22
N LYS A 519 3.11 24.79 2.97
CA LYS A 519 3.61 24.50 1.62
C LYS A 519 3.53 23.00 1.40
N MET A 520 2.49 22.54 0.72
CA MET A 520 2.24 21.12 0.51
C MET A 520 3.15 20.57 -0.59
N ASP A 521 3.73 19.38 -0.38
CA ASP A 521 4.55 18.71 -1.39
C ASP A 521 3.71 17.72 -2.21
N TRP A 522 3.53 18.03 -3.49
CA TRP A 522 2.80 17.22 -4.48
C TRP A 522 3.70 16.71 -5.60
N SER A 523 5.03 16.78 -5.43
CA SER A 523 6.01 16.50 -6.49
C SER A 523 5.88 15.11 -7.13
N ASN A 524 5.38 14.12 -6.38
CA ASN A 524 5.16 12.75 -6.87
C ASN A 524 3.69 12.47 -7.28
N GLY A 525 2.89 13.51 -7.49
CA GLY A 525 1.45 13.36 -7.83
C GLY A 525 0.56 12.94 -6.65
N ALA A 526 1.11 12.88 -5.44
CA ALA A 526 0.38 12.59 -4.21
C ALA A 526 0.92 13.43 -3.05
N TYR A 527 0.03 13.75 -2.11
CA TYR A 527 0.36 14.37 -0.83
C TYR A 527 0.32 13.32 0.27
N GLN A 528 1.43 13.13 0.97
CA GLN A 528 1.46 12.32 2.16
C GLN A 528 0.89 13.12 3.33
N THR A 529 -0.15 12.60 3.98
CA THR A 529 -0.86 13.29 5.06
C THR A 529 -0.04 13.36 6.35
N ASP A 530 -0.28 14.37 7.18
CA ASP A 530 0.57 14.71 8.33
C ASP A 530 0.08 14.13 9.65
N GLY A 531 0.97 13.46 10.38
CA GLY A 531 0.67 12.91 11.71
C GLY A 531 -0.34 11.74 11.72
N THR A 532 -0.66 11.18 10.56
CA THR A 532 -1.67 10.11 10.34
C THR A 532 -1.05 8.79 9.88
N ASN A 533 0.28 8.70 9.79
CA ASN A 533 0.97 7.43 9.55
C ASN A 533 0.79 6.49 10.75
N VAL A 534 0.53 5.21 10.49
CA VAL A 534 0.42 4.15 11.50
C VAL A 534 1.56 3.16 11.37
N GLY A 535 1.91 2.50 12.47
CA GLY A 535 3.06 1.62 12.51
C GLY A 535 4.39 2.38 12.54
N TYR A 536 5.46 1.62 12.75
CA TYR A 536 6.83 2.12 12.75
C TYR A 536 7.76 0.96 12.44
N ARG A 537 9.04 1.25 12.15
CA ARG A 537 10.06 0.21 11.96
C ARG A 537 10.42 -0.43 13.30
N ALA A 538 9.52 -1.26 13.80
CA ALA A 538 9.65 -1.94 15.07
C ALA A 538 10.87 -2.88 15.08
N ASP A 539 11.52 -2.96 16.23
CA ASP A 539 12.57 -3.93 16.52
C ASP A 539 12.33 -4.54 17.89
N PHE A 540 11.67 -5.71 17.85
CA PHE A 540 11.38 -6.58 18.98
C PHE A 540 12.32 -7.80 19.01
N SER A 541 13.53 -7.66 18.47
CA SER A 541 14.58 -8.66 18.70
C SER A 541 15.01 -8.72 20.16
N ARG A 542 15.42 -9.91 20.59
CA ARG A 542 15.94 -10.20 21.93
C ARG A 542 17.34 -10.75 21.80
N ASP A 543 18.28 -10.18 22.53
CA ASP A 543 19.59 -10.80 22.71
C ASP A 543 19.45 -12.12 23.49
N PRO A 544 20.30 -13.13 23.22
CA PRO A 544 20.36 -14.33 24.05
C PRO A 544 20.72 -13.96 25.49
N GLY A 545 19.98 -14.48 26.46
CA GLY A 545 20.20 -14.16 27.86
C GLY A 545 19.08 -14.67 28.77
N PRO A 546 19.19 -14.41 30.09
CA PRO A 546 18.11 -14.63 31.03
C PRO A 546 16.87 -13.82 30.61
N ASP A 547 15.68 -14.35 30.90
CA ASP A 547 14.40 -13.66 30.64
C ASP A 547 14.18 -13.28 29.15
N LYS A 548 14.81 -13.98 28.21
CA LYS A 548 14.60 -13.78 26.75
C LYS A 548 13.13 -13.91 26.33
N ASP A 549 12.34 -14.69 27.08
CA ASP A 549 10.93 -14.93 26.84
C ASP A 549 10.01 -13.95 27.60
N ALA A 550 10.58 -12.94 28.27
CA ALA A 550 9.82 -11.88 28.96
C ALA A 550 8.92 -11.12 27.97
N PRO A 551 7.69 -10.75 28.39
CA PRO A 551 6.81 -9.96 27.54
C PRO A 551 7.43 -8.59 27.20
N PHE A 552 6.90 -7.95 26.17
CA PHE A 552 7.25 -6.59 25.78
C PHE A 552 6.30 -5.61 26.47
N ALA A 553 6.84 -4.59 27.12
CA ALA A 553 6.09 -3.52 27.73
C ALA A 553 5.47 -2.62 26.64
N VAL A 554 4.23 -2.21 26.86
CA VAL A 554 3.47 -1.29 26.01
C VAL A 554 3.27 0.01 26.80
N PRO A 555 3.48 1.20 26.20
CA PRO A 555 3.08 2.46 26.82
C PRO A 555 1.60 2.39 27.20
N PHE A 556 1.30 2.49 28.50
CA PHE A 556 -0.04 2.24 29.01
C PHE A 556 -0.35 3.05 30.27
N PRO A 557 -1.55 3.64 30.39
CA PRO A 557 -2.59 3.67 29.36
C PRO A 557 -2.32 4.88 28.44
N TYR A 558 -2.54 4.71 27.15
CA TYR A 558 -2.28 5.72 26.13
C TYR A 558 -3.40 5.70 25.09
N ALA A 559 -3.85 6.89 24.68
CA ALA A 559 -4.79 7.04 23.59
C ALA A 559 -4.57 8.39 22.88
N THR A 560 -4.46 8.38 21.56
CA THR A 560 -4.29 9.59 20.74
C THR A 560 -5.18 9.58 19.52
N ARG A 561 -5.47 10.79 19.04
CA ARG A 561 -6.25 11.03 17.83
C ARG A 561 -5.60 12.14 17.02
N THR A 562 -5.39 11.91 15.74
CA THR A 562 -5.02 12.95 14.77
C THR A 562 -6.06 12.98 13.67
N GLN A 563 -6.67 14.14 13.43
CA GLN A 563 -7.56 14.37 12.31
C GLN A 563 -6.97 15.45 11.43
N GLU A 564 -6.83 15.18 10.15
CA GLU A 564 -6.46 16.17 9.15
C GLU A 564 -7.63 16.40 8.19
N THR A 565 -7.89 17.67 7.88
CA THR A 565 -8.89 18.09 6.90
C THR A 565 -8.27 19.04 5.90
N ILE A 566 -8.32 18.69 4.63
CA ILE A 566 -7.81 19.49 3.53
C ILE A 566 -8.99 19.92 2.66
N LEU A 567 -9.20 21.23 2.52
CA LEU A 567 -10.16 21.78 1.56
C LEU A 567 -9.48 21.89 0.20
N LEU A 568 -9.97 21.14 -0.77
CA LEU A 568 -9.37 20.98 -2.09
C LEU A 568 -9.95 21.99 -3.10
N PRO A 569 -9.19 22.35 -4.15
CA PRO A 569 -9.67 23.18 -5.25
C PRO A 569 -10.92 22.58 -5.91
N LYS A 570 -11.95 23.41 -6.15
CA LYS A 570 -13.19 22.98 -6.81
C LYS A 570 -13.06 23.04 -8.32
N GLY A 571 -13.46 21.98 -9.03
CA GLY A 571 -13.51 21.98 -10.51
C GLY A 571 -12.16 21.75 -11.19
N HIS A 572 -11.14 21.30 -10.46
CA HIS A 572 -9.80 20.99 -10.97
C HIS A 572 -9.53 19.46 -11.00
N GLY A 573 -10.56 18.67 -11.28
CA GLY A 573 -10.53 17.20 -11.31
C GLY A 573 -10.96 16.52 -10.00
N ASP A 574 -11.13 15.20 -10.07
CA ASP A 574 -11.54 14.38 -8.92
C ASP A 574 -10.32 13.85 -8.16
N PHE A 575 -10.10 14.38 -6.97
CA PHE A 575 -9.06 13.89 -6.06
C PHE A 575 -9.38 12.47 -5.62
N LYS A 576 -8.36 11.60 -5.57
CA LYS A 576 -8.53 10.19 -5.24
C LYS A 576 -7.84 9.83 -3.94
N LEU A 577 -8.51 8.98 -3.17
CA LEU A 577 -7.93 8.31 -2.01
C LEU A 577 -6.81 7.36 -2.49
N GLY A 578 -5.61 7.47 -1.94
CA GLY A 578 -4.49 6.56 -2.19
C GLY A 578 -4.61 5.23 -1.43
N THR A 579 -3.53 4.46 -1.39
CA THR A 579 -3.48 3.21 -0.61
C THR A 579 -3.21 3.47 0.87
N GLY A 580 -3.48 2.47 1.72
CA GLY A 580 -3.20 2.53 3.16
C GLY A 580 -4.20 3.33 4.00
N LEU A 581 -5.21 3.96 3.41
CA LEU A 581 -6.10 4.88 4.13
C LEU A 581 -7.07 4.23 5.13
N GLU A 582 -7.29 2.92 5.01
CA GLU A 582 -8.15 2.14 5.90
C GLU A 582 -7.33 1.17 6.75
N VAL A 583 -7.40 1.32 8.08
CA VAL A 583 -6.76 0.44 9.06
C VAL A 583 -7.71 0.26 10.24
N ASP A 584 -7.92 -0.98 10.69
CA ASP A 584 -8.52 -1.30 11.98
C ASP A 584 -7.88 -2.61 12.47
N GLN A 585 -6.78 -2.48 13.23
CA GLN A 585 -5.96 -3.61 13.66
C GLN A 585 -5.44 -3.42 15.07
N THR A 586 -5.34 -4.51 15.84
CA THR A 586 -4.67 -4.52 17.14
C THR A 586 -3.34 -5.25 17.01
N VAL A 587 -2.23 -4.55 17.19
CA VAL A 587 -0.87 -5.08 17.03
C VAL A 587 -0.02 -4.61 18.21
N ALA A 588 0.80 -5.51 18.77
CA ALA A 588 1.70 -5.19 19.90
C ALA A 588 0.97 -4.54 21.11
N GLY A 589 -0.28 -4.92 21.36
CA GLY A 589 -1.09 -4.36 22.46
C GLY A 589 -1.68 -2.97 22.23
N ILE A 590 -1.60 -2.44 21.01
CA ILE A 590 -2.15 -1.14 20.59
C ILE A 590 -3.17 -1.37 19.47
N GLN A 591 -4.35 -0.77 19.59
CA GLN A 591 -5.32 -0.65 18.52
C GLN A 591 -4.99 0.56 17.65
N TYR A 592 -4.74 0.32 16.37
CA TYR A 592 -4.54 1.32 15.34
C TYR A 592 -5.79 1.39 14.48
N ARG A 593 -6.37 2.59 14.36
CA ARG A 593 -7.41 2.88 13.37
C ARG A 593 -7.00 4.03 12.48
N ARG A 594 -7.32 3.92 11.20
CA ARG A 594 -7.19 4.98 10.21
C ARG A 594 -8.35 4.89 9.24
N HIS A 595 -8.99 6.01 8.96
CA HIS A 595 -10.09 6.11 8.00
C HIS A 595 -10.00 7.42 7.25
N ALA A 596 -10.18 7.39 5.93
CA ALA A 596 -10.19 8.61 5.11
C ALA A 596 -11.41 8.69 4.20
N THR A 597 -11.88 9.92 4.00
CA THR A 597 -13.04 10.22 3.15
C THR A 597 -12.81 11.49 2.34
N ILE A 598 -13.46 11.58 1.18
CA ILE A 598 -13.63 12.84 0.45
C ILE A 598 -15.13 13.10 0.38
N ALA A 599 -15.58 14.20 0.97
CA ALA A 599 -16.98 14.64 0.93
C ALA A 599 -17.04 16.03 0.29
N GLY A 600 -17.59 16.11 -0.93
CA GLY A 600 -17.51 17.34 -1.73
C GLY A 600 -16.06 17.69 -2.04
N ASN A 601 -15.58 18.85 -1.58
CA ASN A 601 -14.19 19.26 -1.73
C ASN A 601 -13.37 19.14 -0.43
N ALA A 602 -13.88 18.47 0.59
CA ALA A 602 -13.15 18.25 1.84
C ALA A 602 -12.62 16.82 1.89
N PHE A 603 -11.29 16.68 1.84
CA PHE A 603 -10.63 15.44 2.24
C PHE A 603 -10.47 15.44 3.77
N THR A 604 -10.86 14.35 4.42
CA THR A 604 -10.69 14.16 5.86
C THR A 604 -10.07 12.80 6.11
N ILE A 605 -9.00 12.76 6.90
CA ILE A 605 -8.42 11.53 7.42
C ILE A 605 -8.34 11.60 8.94
N GLU A 606 -8.68 10.51 9.60
CA GLU A 606 -8.56 10.36 11.05
C GLU A 606 -7.74 9.13 11.38
N LYS A 607 -6.78 9.30 12.29
CA LYS A 607 -5.99 8.24 12.92
C LYS A 607 -6.31 8.22 14.40
N THR A 608 -6.51 7.03 14.97
CA THR A 608 -6.51 6.81 16.42
C THR A 608 -5.57 5.70 16.81
N GLU A 609 -4.81 5.89 17.89
CA GLU A 609 -4.00 4.86 18.52
C GLU A 609 -4.42 4.71 19.97
N ARG A 610 -4.68 3.49 20.43
CA ARG A 610 -5.11 3.22 21.81
C ARG A 610 -4.43 1.98 22.35
N SER A 611 -3.68 2.09 23.43
CA SER A 611 -3.16 0.93 24.15
C SER A 611 -4.32 0.16 24.78
N VAL A 612 -4.44 -1.13 24.51
CA VAL A 612 -5.51 -2.00 25.05
C VAL A 612 -5.01 -2.90 26.17
N VAL A 613 -3.70 -3.18 26.21
CA VAL A 613 -3.03 -3.95 27.27
C VAL A 613 -1.67 -3.32 27.61
N PRO A 614 -1.16 -3.48 28.84
CA PRO A 614 0.13 -2.91 29.26
C PRO A 614 1.36 -3.70 28.78
N GLU A 615 1.16 -4.92 28.29
CA GLU A 615 2.24 -5.78 27.79
C GLU A 615 1.71 -6.81 26.78
N PHE A 616 2.59 -7.31 25.90
CA PHE A 616 2.26 -8.42 24.99
C PHE A 616 3.33 -9.53 25.00
N PRO A 617 2.98 -10.80 24.71
CA PRO A 617 3.91 -11.93 24.83
C PRO A 617 5.10 -11.89 23.85
N ALA A 618 6.28 -12.33 24.29
CA ALA A 618 7.48 -12.41 23.45
C ALA A 618 7.31 -13.27 22.20
N LYS A 619 6.54 -14.36 22.31
CA LYS A 619 6.25 -15.27 21.19
C LYS A 619 5.51 -14.60 20.02
N ASP A 620 4.77 -13.52 20.29
CA ASP A 620 3.97 -12.81 19.29
C ASP A 620 4.79 -11.68 18.62
N ALA A 621 5.99 -11.39 19.14
CA ALA A 621 6.85 -10.30 18.70
C ALA A 621 7.28 -10.37 17.23
N PRO A 622 7.65 -11.54 16.65
CA PRO A 622 7.98 -11.59 15.22
C PRO A 622 6.80 -11.19 14.32
N ALA A 623 5.59 -11.66 14.65
CA ALA A 623 4.37 -11.33 13.91
C ALA A 623 3.98 -9.85 14.10
N ALA A 624 4.06 -9.35 15.34
CA ALA A 624 3.77 -7.95 15.63
C ALA A 624 4.78 -7.00 14.95
N GLN A 625 6.06 -7.37 14.92
CA GLN A 625 7.10 -6.60 14.23
C GLN A 625 6.84 -6.55 12.72
N ALA A 626 6.51 -7.69 12.11
CA ALA A 626 6.18 -7.74 10.68
C ALA A 626 4.96 -6.86 10.38
N ALA A 627 3.89 -6.99 11.16
CA ALA A 627 2.67 -6.19 11.00
C ALA A 627 2.92 -4.68 11.15
N LEU A 628 3.68 -4.23 12.16
CA LEU A 628 4.00 -2.81 12.34
C LEU A 628 4.87 -2.25 11.21
N ARG A 629 5.82 -3.05 10.69
CA ARG A 629 6.63 -2.66 9.52
C ARG A 629 5.78 -2.57 8.27
N THR A 630 4.89 -3.54 8.03
CA THR A 630 3.93 -3.49 6.92
C THR A 630 3.04 -2.25 7.01
N LEU A 631 2.51 -1.91 8.18
CA LEU A 631 1.75 -0.68 8.38
C LEU A 631 2.58 0.57 8.06
N ALA A 632 3.84 0.61 8.48
CA ALA A 632 4.75 1.72 8.22
C ALA A 632 5.11 1.88 6.73
N ASP A 633 5.13 0.79 5.96
CA ASP A 633 5.42 0.80 4.52
C ASP A 633 4.22 1.26 3.66
N HIS A 634 3.04 1.48 4.27
CA HIS A 634 1.83 1.97 3.60
C HIS A 634 1.39 3.34 4.18
N PRO A 635 2.12 4.42 3.84
CA PRO A 635 1.76 5.77 4.27
C PRO A 635 0.40 6.20 3.70
N ALA A 636 -0.29 7.07 4.43
CA ALA A 636 -1.56 7.62 3.98
C ALA A 636 -1.32 8.74 2.95
N ASN A 637 -1.83 8.55 1.74
CA ASN A 637 -1.61 9.46 0.62
C ASN A 637 -2.94 9.92 0.00
N LEU A 638 -3.04 11.21 -0.30
CA LEU A 638 -4.06 11.81 -1.13
C LEU A 638 -3.50 12.04 -2.55
N ARG A 639 -4.16 11.53 -3.59
CA ARG A 639 -3.65 11.62 -4.97
C ARG A 639 -4.23 12.83 -5.72
N LYS A 640 -3.36 13.57 -6.41
CA LYS A 640 -3.69 14.65 -7.35
C LYS A 640 -4.42 14.06 -8.57
N PRO A 641 -5.45 14.72 -9.13
CA PRO A 641 -6.08 14.29 -10.37
C PRO A 641 -5.08 14.27 -11.54
N LEU A 642 -5.16 13.24 -12.40
CA LEU A 642 -4.46 13.25 -13.69
C LEU A 642 -5.08 14.36 -14.55
N GLY A 643 -4.24 15.28 -15.05
CA GLY A 643 -4.70 16.49 -15.73
C GLY A 643 -5.19 17.63 -14.82
N TYR A 644 -4.83 17.62 -13.52
CA TYR A 644 -5.03 18.80 -12.67
C TYR A 644 -4.38 20.02 -13.31
N ASN A 645 -5.22 20.99 -13.65
CA ASN A 645 -4.77 22.28 -14.17
C ASN A 645 -4.49 23.21 -13.01
N ALA A 646 -3.26 23.73 -12.94
CA ALA A 646 -2.88 24.73 -11.94
C ALA A 646 -3.87 25.91 -11.93
N THR A 647 -4.27 26.32 -10.73
CA THR A 647 -5.16 27.47 -10.52
C THR A 647 -4.47 28.77 -10.91
N ASP A 648 -5.24 29.82 -11.20
CA ASP A 648 -4.68 31.14 -11.51
C ASP A 648 -3.85 31.70 -10.34
N ARG A 649 -4.19 31.33 -9.10
CA ARG A 649 -3.42 31.72 -7.91
C ARG A 649 -2.07 31.00 -7.85
N GLU A 650 -2.02 29.71 -8.16
CA GLU A 650 -0.74 28.97 -8.25
C GLU A 650 0.17 29.60 -9.32
N ILE A 651 -0.38 29.94 -10.49
CA ILE A 651 0.37 30.60 -11.55
C ILE A 651 0.85 32.00 -11.13
N ALA A 652 0.01 32.78 -10.44
CA ALA A 652 0.40 34.09 -9.92
C ALA A 652 1.53 33.99 -8.89
N VAL A 653 1.43 33.02 -7.96
CA VAL A 653 2.47 32.74 -6.96
C VAL A 653 3.76 32.32 -7.66
N ALA A 654 3.69 31.35 -8.59
CA ALA A 654 4.82 30.89 -9.38
C ALA A 654 5.53 32.04 -10.12
N ARG A 655 4.78 32.95 -10.75
CA ARG A 655 5.35 34.12 -11.45
C ARG A 655 6.01 35.12 -10.51
N SER A 656 5.48 35.28 -9.29
CA SER A 656 6.09 36.14 -8.26
C SER A 656 7.26 35.49 -7.53
N ASP A 657 7.39 34.17 -7.62
CA ASP A 657 8.45 33.42 -6.98
C ASP A 657 9.80 33.72 -7.65
N THR A 658 10.86 33.70 -6.85
CA THR A 658 12.24 33.86 -7.31
C THR A 658 13.02 32.58 -7.00
N PRO A 659 12.85 31.51 -7.79
CA PRO A 659 13.65 30.29 -7.66
C PRO A 659 15.15 30.60 -7.67
N THR A 660 15.88 29.92 -6.80
CA THR A 660 17.34 30.07 -6.67
C THR A 660 18.08 28.77 -6.97
N THR A 661 17.38 27.64 -6.97
CA THR A 661 17.96 26.31 -7.24
C THR A 661 17.37 25.69 -8.51
N ALA A 662 18.10 24.75 -9.12
CA ALA A 662 17.64 24.03 -10.31
C ALA A 662 16.29 23.32 -10.09
N ASN A 663 16.14 22.65 -8.95
CA ASN A 663 14.91 21.97 -8.56
C ASN A 663 13.71 22.92 -8.42
N GLU A 664 13.90 24.13 -7.87
CA GLU A 664 12.81 25.10 -7.76
C GLU A 664 12.34 25.60 -9.14
N TYR A 665 13.29 25.93 -10.04
CA TYR A 665 12.97 26.26 -11.43
C TYR A 665 12.27 25.10 -12.12
N GLY A 666 12.77 23.89 -11.92
CA GLY A 666 12.17 22.67 -12.45
C GLY A 666 10.72 22.47 -12.03
N LYS A 667 10.45 22.48 -10.71
CA LYS A 667 9.08 22.33 -10.18
C LYS A 667 8.13 23.40 -10.73
N ARG A 668 8.62 24.64 -10.88
CA ARG A 668 7.82 25.72 -11.47
C ARG A 668 7.57 25.51 -12.97
N ALA A 669 8.56 25.04 -13.71
CA ALA A 669 8.41 24.68 -15.12
C ALA A 669 7.31 23.61 -15.30
N GLY A 670 7.27 22.59 -14.44
CA GLY A 670 6.20 21.58 -14.45
C GLY A 670 4.80 22.18 -14.26
N LEU A 671 4.65 23.16 -13.37
CA LEU A 671 3.39 23.88 -13.17
C LEU A 671 2.97 24.66 -14.43
N PHE A 672 3.92 25.24 -15.16
CA PHE A 672 3.67 25.92 -16.42
C PHE A 672 3.28 24.94 -17.54
N VAL A 673 3.93 23.76 -17.61
CA VAL A 673 3.54 22.67 -18.52
C VAL A 673 2.09 22.25 -18.28
N ASP A 674 1.70 22.03 -17.02
CA ASP A 674 0.31 21.67 -16.64
C ASP A 674 -0.72 22.70 -17.12
N ARG A 675 -0.34 23.98 -17.25
CA ARG A 675 -1.20 25.06 -17.75
C ARG A 675 -1.11 25.30 -19.26
N GLY A 676 -0.29 24.53 -19.97
CA GLY A 676 -0.01 24.71 -21.40
C GLY A 676 0.88 25.91 -21.73
N MET A 677 1.54 26.49 -20.72
CA MET A 677 2.40 27.67 -20.82
C MET A 677 3.82 27.25 -21.20
N ARG A 678 3.98 26.75 -22.43
CA ARG A 678 5.20 26.11 -22.91
C ARG A 678 6.42 27.05 -22.92
N GLU A 679 6.25 28.32 -23.28
CA GLU A 679 7.35 29.29 -23.30
C GLU A 679 7.94 29.51 -21.90
N GLU A 680 7.11 29.76 -20.90
CA GLU A 680 7.57 29.93 -19.52
C GLU A 680 8.20 28.64 -18.96
N ALA A 681 7.64 27.47 -19.27
CA ALA A 681 8.21 26.19 -18.88
C ALA A 681 9.61 25.98 -19.47
N LEU A 682 9.80 26.22 -20.77
CA LEU A 682 11.09 26.09 -21.44
C LEU A 682 12.14 27.06 -20.89
N ALA A 683 11.74 28.29 -20.55
CA ALA A 683 12.61 29.28 -19.93
C ALA A 683 13.10 28.81 -18.55
N ASP A 684 12.21 28.26 -17.74
CA ASP A 684 12.56 27.75 -16.41
C ASP A 684 13.40 26.48 -16.46
N TYR A 685 13.08 25.51 -17.32
CA TYR A 685 13.96 24.35 -17.52
C TYR A 685 15.36 24.77 -17.99
N THR A 686 15.46 25.81 -18.82
CA THR A 686 16.75 26.35 -19.27
C THR A 686 17.54 26.97 -18.12
N LYS A 687 16.87 27.68 -17.21
CA LYS A 687 17.52 28.19 -15.99
C LYS A 687 17.90 27.07 -15.02
N ALA A 688 17.06 26.05 -14.88
CA ALA A 688 17.37 24.88 -14.06
C ALA A 688 18.66 24.20 -14.54
N ILE A 689 18.74 23.93 -15.84
CA ILE A 689 19.92 23.36 -16.50
C ILE A 689 21.15 24.27 -16.41
N ALA A 690 20.98 25.60 -16.42
CA ALA A 690 22.11 26.52 -16.26
C ALA A 690 22.68 26.52 -14.84
N LEU A 691 21.85 26.28 -13.83
CA LEU A 691 22.25 26.16 -12.43
C LEU A 691 22.81 24.79 -12.10
N ASP A 692 22.24 23.73 -12.70
CA ASP A 692 22.70 22.35 -12.58
C ASP A 692 22.73 21.69 -13.98
N PRO A 693 23.89 21.73 -14.67
CA PRO A 693 24.04 21.13 -15.99
C PRO A 693 23.90 19.60 -16.03
N ASP A 694 23.92 18.94 -14.86
CA ASP A 694 23.84 17.50 -14.72
C ASP A 694 22.44 17.02 -14.28
N ASP A 695 21.46 17.93 -14.16
CA ASP A 695 20.06 17.62 -13.84
C ASP A 695 19.33 16.92 -15.00
N VAL A 696 19.39 15.58 -15.00
CA VAL A 696 18.73 14.70 -15.97
C VAL A 696 17.22 14.95 -16.05
N TRP A 697 16.57 15.27 -14.93
CA TRP A 697 15.14 15.52 -14.86
C TRP A 697 14.79 16.79 -15.66
N ALA A 698 15.56 17.87 -15.50
CA ALA A 698 15.34 19.10 -16.24
C ALA A 698 15.61 18.95 -17.74
N TRP A 699 16.69 18.25 -18.14
CA TRP A 699 16.99 17.98 -19.55
C TRP A 699 15.88 17.15 -20.22
N SER A 700 15.44 16.07 -19.57
CA SER A 700 14.43 15.16 -20.15
C SER A 700 13.06 15.82 -20.28
N ASN A 701 12.63 16.58 -19.27
CA ASN A 701 11.33 17.27 -19.31
C ASN A 701 11.34 18.46 -20.27
N ARG A 702 12.47 19.17 -20.43
CA ARG A 702 12.61 20.19 -21.48
C ARG A 702 12.51 19.58 -22.87
N ALA A 703 13.11 18.40 -23.08
CA ALA A 703 13.01 17.71 -24.35
C ALA A 703 11.56 17.35 -24.71
N ILE A 704 10.80 16.77 -23.77
CA ILE A 704 9.38 16.46 -23.96
C ILE A 704 8.57 17.73 -24.26
N THR A 705 8.83 18.81 -23.52
CA THR A 705 8.17 20.11 -23.75
C THR A 705 8.48 20.67 -25.13
N ARG A 706 9.73 20.55 -25.61
CA ARG A 706 10.15 20.93 -26.97
C ARG A 706 9.48 20.09 -28.05
N ILE A 707 9.29 18.78 -27.83
CA ILE A 707 8.54 17.91 -28.76
C ILE A 707 7.10 18.44 -28.91
N GLN A 708 6.46 18.77 -27.79
CA GLN A 708 5.09 19.31 -27.79
C GLN A 708 5.00 20.71 -28.43
N ASP A 709 6.08 21.49 -28.39
CA ASP A 709 6.18 22.81 -29.01
C ASP A 709 6.59 22.76 -30.50
N GLY A 710 7.03 21.58 -30.98
CA GLY A 710 7.47 21.35 -32.36
C GLY A 710 8.97 21.57 -32.62
N ASP A 711 9.77 21.89 -31.61
CA ASP A 711 11.23 21.97 -31.69
C ASP A 711 11.88 20.58 -31.59
N ILE A 712 11.77 19.83 -32.68
CA ILE A 712 12.21 18.44 -32.78
C ILE A 712 13.74 18.30 -32.64
N ASP A 713 14.51 19.25 -33.20
CA ASP A 713 15.97 19.17 -33.16
C ASP A 713 16.52 19.55 -31.79
N GLY A 714 15.97 20.58 -31.15
CA GLY A 714 16.28 20.92 -29.76
C GLY A 714 15.90 19.80 -28.79
N ALA A 715 14.80 19.08 -29.02
CA ALA A 715 14.42 17.92 -28.23
C ALA A 715 15.43 16.76 -28.35
N LYS A 716 15.90 16.46 -29.57
CA LYS A 716 16.93 15.43 -29.79
C LYS A 716 18.23 15.76 -29.07
N THR A 717 18.66 17.03 -29.10
CA THR A 717 19.86 17.49 -28.39
C THR A 717 19.71 17.32 -26.88
N ASP A 718 18.55 17.70 -26.32
CA ASP A 718 18.29 17.56 -24.88
C ASP A 718 18.21 16.09 -24.45
N ILE A 719 17.56 15.23 -25.25
CA ILE A 719 17.53 13.77 -25.01
C ILE A 719 18.95 13.19 -25.02
N ALA A 720 19.77 13.54 -26.01
CA ALA A 720 21.14 13.04 -26.10
C ALA A 720 21.96 13.48 -24.87
N LYS A 721 21.78 14.71 -24.40
CA LYS A 721 22.43 15.21 -23.20
C LYS A 721 21.94 14.46 -21.94
N ALA A 722 20.62 14.30 -21.77
CA ALA A 722 20.06 13.53 -20.66
C ALA A 722 20.57 12.09 -20.63
N GLU A 723 20.68 11.44 -21.79
CA GLU A 723 21.20 10.07 -21.94
C GLU A 723 22.69 9.95 -21.59
N THR A 724 23.49 10.99 -21.85
CA THR A 724 24.89 11.01 -21.39
C THR A 724 25.04 11.10 -19.88
N LEU A 725 24.05 11.69 -19.20
CA LEU A 725 24.05 11.92 -17.76
C LEU A 725 23.50 10.70 -17.01
N ASP A 726 22.34 10.20 -17.43
CA ASP A 726 21.76 8.95 -16.93
C ASP A 726 21.01 8.23 -18.07
N PRO A 727 21.60 7.17 -18.64
CA PRO A 727 20.98 6.43 -19.75
C PRO A 727 19.79 5.57 -19.31
N THR A 728 19.45 5.53 -18.01
CA THR A 728 18.37 4.71 -17.46
C THR A 728 17.11 5.49 -17.14
N TYR A 729 17.14 6.82 -17.26
CA TYR A 729 16.04 7.69 -16.87
C TYR A 729 14.81 7.54 -17.78
N VAL A 730 13.64 7.30 -17.18
CA VAL A 730 12.43 6.85 -17.91
C VAL A 730 11.92 7.87 -18.92
N GLN A 731 11.97 9.16 -18.58
CA GLN A 731 11.47 10.24 -19.46
C GLN A 731 12.27 10.36 -20.78
N ILE A 732 13.51 9.88 -20.80
CA ILE A 732 14.33 9.80 -22.04
C ILE A 732 13.68 8.84 -23.04
N PHE A 733 13.27 7.67 -22.56
CA PHE A 733 12.62 6.66 -23.39
C PHE A 733 11.24 7.11 -23.87
N ILE A 734 10.48 7.81 -23.02
CA ILE A 734 9.22 8.46 -23.39
C ILE A 734 9.44 9.48 -24.51
N GLY A 735 10.41 10.38 -24.36
CA GLY A 735 10.76 11.37 -25.38
C GLY A 735 11.19 10.73 -26.72
N ARG A 736 11.96 9.64 -26.68
CA ARG A 736 12.33 8.87 -27.88
C ARG A 736 11.13 8.21 -28.55
N GLY A 737 10.21 7.64 -27.77
CA GLY A 737 8.97 7.08 -28.28
C GLY A 737 8.13 8.13 -28.98
N MET A 738 7.99 9.33 -28.40
CA MET A 738 7.26 10.44 -29.01
C MET A 738 7.90 10.90 -30.33
N LEU A 739 9.24 10.98 -30.39
CA LEU A 739 9.95 11.29 -31.64
C LEU A 739 9.76 10.21 -32.72
N ALA A 740 9.72 8.93 -32.32
CA ALA A 740 9.46 7.82 -33.24
C ALA A 740 8.01 7.83 -33.76
N ASP A 741 7.03 8.16 -32.91
CA ASP A 741 5.63 8.34 -33.30
C ASP A 741 5.50 9.46 -34.34
N LEU A 742 6.11 10.63 -34.10
CA LEU A 742 6.11 11.76 -35.04
C LEU A 742 6.79 11.43 -36.38
N ALA A 743 7.81 10.56 -36.35
CA ALA A 743 8.48 10.08 -37.55
C ALA A 743 7.75 8.91 -38.24
N ASN A 744 6.60 8.47 -37.71
CA ASN A 744 5.84 7.30 -38.16
C ASN A 744 6.71 6.02 -38.24
N ARG A 745 7.51 5.78 -37.20
CA ARG A 745 8.43 4.63 -37.08
C ARG A 745 7.97 3.71 -35.95
N PRO A 746 6.94 2.87 -36.16
CA PRO A 746 6.28 2.12 -35.08
C PRO A 746 7.18 1.09 -34.40
N HIS A 747 8.12 0.46 -35.10
CA HIS A 747 9.08 -0.45 -34.48
C HIS A 747 10.04 0.25 -33.50
N ASP A 748 10.47 1.48 -33.81
CA ASP A 748 11.31 2.26 -32.91
C ASP A 748 10.53 2.80 -31.72
N ALA A 749 9.26 3.15 -31.92
CA ALA A 749 8.35 3.51 -30.83
C ALA A 749 8.14 2.33 -29.87
N ILE A 750 7.95 1.11 -30.39
CA ILE A 750 7.82 -0.12 -29.58
C ILE A 750 9.05 -0.34 -28.70
N ASP A 751 10.26 -0.22 -29.27
CA ASP A 751 11.51 -0.39 -28.51
C ASP A 751 11.66 0.69 -27.43
N ALA A 752 11.42 1.96 -27.78
CA ALA A 752 11.55 3.09 -26.87
C ALA A 752 10.56 2.99 -25.70
N TYR A 753 9.26 2.88 -25.97
CA TYR A 753 8.26 2.73 -24.91
C TYR A 753 8.46 1.42 -24.13
N GLY A 754 8.94 0.36 -24.78
CA GLY A 754 9.29 -0.88 -24.08
C GLY A 754 10.39 -0.73 -23.05
N LYS A 755 11.41 0.10 -23.33
CA LYS A 755 12.44 0.46 -22.35
C LYS A 755 11.89 1.31 -21.21
N ALA A 756 10.93 2.20 -21.46
CA ALA A 756 10.23 2.94 -20.42
C ALA A 756 9.47 1.99 -19.47
N ILE A 757 8.68 1.06 -20.04
CA ILE A 757 7.86 0.09 -19.29
C ILE A 757 8.73 -0.90 -18.48
N GLN A 758 9.91 -1.28 -18.98
CA GLN A 758 10.85 -2.10 -18.20
C GLN A 758 11.32 -1.45 -16.90
N ARG A 759 11.18 -0.12 -16.76
CA ARG A 759 11.58 0.65 -15.57
C ARG A 759 10.38 1.03 -14.73
N GLU A 760 9.30 1.45 -15.38
CA GLU A 760 8.00 1.76 -14.78
C GLU A 760 6.92 0.88 -15.42
N PRO A 761 6.68 -0.34 -14.90
CA PRO A 761 5.76 -1.31 -15.50
C PRO A 761 4.32 -0.81 -15.64
N ASP A 762 3.91 0.11 -14.77
CA ASP A 762 2.54 0.66 -14.70
C ASP A 762 2.43 2.05 -15.36
N ASN A 763 3.41 2.48 -16.16
CA ASN A 763 3.36 3.76 -16.86
C ASN A 763 2.29 3.72 -17.97
N ALA A 764 1.09 4.21 -17.66
CA ALA A 764 -0.07 4.16 -18.54
C ALA A 764 0.18 4.82 -19.91
N TYR A 765 0.87 5.96 -19.95
CA TYR A 765 1.22 6.64 -21.19
C TYR A 765 2.10 5.75 -22.08
N ALA A 766 3.19 5.21 -21.54
CA ALA A 766 4.07 4.35 -22.32
C ALA A 766 3.37 3.07 -22.82
N LEU A 767 2.51 2.46 -21.99
CA LEU A 767 1.72 1.28 -22.36
C LEU A 767 0.74 1.58 -23.50
N GLU A 768 -0.02 2.66 -23.41
CA GLU A 768 -0.99 3.07 -24.43
C GLU A 768 -0.30 3.39 -25.76
N ARG A 769 0.79 4.16 -25.72
CA ARG A 769 1.55 4.52 -26.93
C ARG A 769 2.24 3.31 -27.57
N ARG A 770 2.73 2.37 -26.76
CA ARG A 770 3.27 1.10 -27.28
C ARG A 770 2.18 0.23 -27.89
N ALA A 771 1.01 0.16 -27.28
CA ALA A 771 -0.13 -0.55 -27.84
C ALA A 771 -0.60 0.05 -29.17
N ALA A 772 -0.62 1.38 -29.29
CA ALA A 772 -0.90 2.05 -30.56
C ALA A 772 0.13 1.67 -31.64
N ALA A 773 1.42 1.63 -31.30
CA ALA A 773 2.48 1.20 -32.20
C ALA A 773 2.36 -0.30 -32.58
N TYR A 774 2.00 -1.18 -31.64
CA TYR A 774 1.69 -2.59 -31.92
C TYR A 774 0.48 -2.73 -32.87
N THR A 775 -0.57 -1.93 -32.65
CA THR A 775 -1.75 -1.88 -33.52
C THR A 775 -1.37 -1.45 -34.94
N ALA A 776 -0.49 -0.46 -35.08
CA ALA A 776 -0.03 0.02 -36.38
C ALA A 776 0.76 -1.05 -37.19
N ILE A 777 1.40 -2.01 -36.52
CA ILE A 777 2.10 -3.14 -37.18
C ILE A 777 1.25 -4.43 -37.22
N GLY A 778 0.02 -4.40 -36.71
CA GLY A 778 -0.91 -5.54 -36.71
C GLY A 778 -0.64 -6.59 -35.62
N ASP A 779 0.15 -6.28 -34.59
CA ASP A 779 0.39 -7.18 -33.45
C ASP A 779 -0.68 -7.00 -32.36
N GLU A 780 -1.83 -7.62 -32.60
CA GLU A 780 -3.00 -7.52 -31.71
C GLU A 780 -2.72 -8.03 -30.30
N ALA A 781 -1.99 -9.14 -30.17
CA ALA A 781 -1.79 -9.81 -28.88
C ALA A 781 -1.04 -8.91 -27.89
N HIS A 782 0.05 -8.27 -28.33
CA HIS A 782 0.81 -7.36 -27.49
C HIS A 782 0.06 -6.04 -27.26
N SER A 783 -0.65 -5.52 -28.26
CA SER A 783 -1.51 -4.34 -28.10
C SER A 783 -2.56 -4.54 -27.00
N LEU A 784 -3.29 -5.66 -27.03
CA LEU A 784 -4.29 -5.99 -26.02
C LEU A 784 -3.70 -6.23 -24.64
N ALA A 785 -2.51 -6.83 -24.54
CA ALA A 785 -1.82 -7.04 -23.27
C ALA A 785 -1.40 -5.72 -22.61
N ASP A 786 -0.86 -4.79 -23.39
CA ASP A 786 -0.47 -3.46 -22.92
C ASP A 786 -1.69 -2.64 -22.50
N LEU A 787 -2.75 -2.62 -23.31
CA LEU A 787 -4.00 -1.93 -22.98
C LEU A 787 -4.72 -2.57 -21.79
N ALA A 788 -4.61 -3.89 -21.61
CA ALA A 788 -5.12 -4.55 -20.41
C ALA A 788 -4.35 -4.16 -19.15
N THR A 789 -3.03 -4.00 -19.25
CA THR A 789 -2.19 -3.53 -18.14
C THR A 789 -2.47 -2.06 -17.83
N ALA A 790 -2.57 -1.21 -18.84
CA ALA A 790 -2.96 0.20 -18.68
C ALA A 790 -4.38 0.35 -18.10
N ALA A 791 -5.28 -0.59 -18.39
CA ALA A 791 -6.63 -0.64 -17.83
C ALA A 791 -6.71 -1.33 -16.45
N ASN A 792 -5.63 -1.92 -15.92
CA ASN A 792 -5.65 -2.77 -14.71
C ASN A 792 -5.63 -2.01 -13.38
N ASP A 793 -5.99 -0.72 -13.43
CA ASP A 793 -6.15 0.12 -12.25
C ASP A 793 -7.66 0.36 -11.96
N ALA A 794 -8.45 -0.72 -11.95
CA ALA A 794 -9.93 -0.69 -11.89
C ALA A 794 -10.55 -0.09 -10.60
N VAL A 795 -9.75 0.44 -9.67
CA VAL A 795 -10.22 1.23 -8.51
C VAL A 795 -10.23 2.74 -8.83
N THR A 796 -9.57 3.18 -9.91
CA THR A 796 -9.46 4.59 -10.28
C THR A 796 -10.32 4.90 -11.51
N ALA A 797 -11.61 5.25 -11.32
CA ALA A 797 -12.44 5.81 -12.40
C ALA A 797 -11.78 7.09 -12.96
N ASN A 798 -11.06 7.00 -14.07
CA ASN A 798 -10.31 8.09 -14.72
C ASN A 798 -10.86 8.29 -16.15
N PRO A 799 -11.03 9.54 -16.63
CA PRO A 799 -11.31 9.81 -18.05
C PRO A 799 -10.33 9.12 -19.02
N ASP A 800 -9.05 8.99 -18.67
CA ASP A 800 -8.08 8.29 -19.52
C ASP A 800 -8.32 6.77 -19.57
N THR A 801 -8.89 6.18 -18.52
CA THR A 801 -9.29 4.77 -18.53
C THR A 801 -10.42 4.52 -19.53
N ALA A 802 -11.32 5.49 -19.72
CA ALA A 802 -12.34 5.38 -20.76
C ALA A 802 -11.70 5.37 -22.16
N SER A 803 -10.69 6.20 -22.41
CA SER A 803 -9.92 6.19 -23.67
C SER A 803 -9.21 4.85 -23.89
N VAL A 804 -8.49 4.34 -22.88
CA VAL A 804 -7.80 3.04 -22.96
C VAL A 804 -8.78 1.89 -23.23
N LEU A 805 -9.97 1.93 -22.60
CA LEU A 805 -11.02 0.94 -22.86
C LEU A 805 -11.61 1.08 -24.27
N ILE A 806 -11.74 2.29 -24.79
CA ILE A 806 -12.15 2.52 -26.19
C ILE A 806 -11.10 1.97 -27.15
N ASP A 807 -9.82 2.26 -26.94
CA ASP A 807 -8.74 1.77 -27.79
C ASP A 807 -8.65 0.24 -27.75
N ARG A 808 -8.78 -0.36 -26.55
CA ARG A 808 -8.82 -1.82 -26.41
C ARG A 808 -10.06 -2.42 -27.08
N GLY A 809 -11.21 -1.78 -26.90
CA GLY A 809 -12.45 -2.13 -27.57
C GLY A 809 -12.33 -2.04 -29.09
N ASN A 810 -11.61 -1.05 -29.61
CA ASN A 810 -11.39 -0.85 -31.04
C ASN A 810 -10.44 -1.89 -31.63
N VAL A 811 -9.38 -2.28 -30.91
CA VAL A 811 -8.53 -3.42 -31.29
C VAL A 811 -9.37 -4.70 -31.36
N MET A 812 -10.21 -4.97 -30.35
CA MET A 812 -11.11 -6.14 -30.32
C MET A 812 -12.21 -6.09 -31.40
N LEU A 813 -12.74 -4.91 -31.70
CA LEU A 813 -13.73 -4.68 -32.76
C LEU A 813 -13.15 -5.03 -34.12
N ASN A 814 -11.89 -4.64 -34.36
CA ASN A 814 -11.20 -4.92 -35.60
C ASN A 814 -10.90 -6.42 -35.79
N SER A 815 -10.64 -7.16 -34.70
CA SER A 815 -10.41 -8.61 -34.73
C SER A 815 -11.67 -9.47 -34.65
N GLY A 816 -12.85 -8.84 -34.54
CA GLY A 816 -14.15 -9.54 -34.52
C GLY A 816 -14.55 -10.08 -33.15
N ARG A 817 -13.85 -9.70 -32.07
CA ARG A 817 -14.22 -10.01 -30.68
C ARG A 817 -15.32 -9.08 -30.17
N LEU A 818 -16.48 -9.13 -30.83
CA LEU A 818 -17.54 -8.13 -30.70
C LEU A 818 -18.11 -8.01 -29.27
N ASP A 819 -18.32 -9.13 -28.58
CA ASP A 819 -18.85 -9.11 -27.21
C ASP A 819 -17.89 -8.47 -26.20
N ASP A 820 -16.58 -8.70 -26.36
CA ASP A 820 -15.57 -8.13 -25.46
C ASP A 820 -15.38 -6.64 -25.75
N ALA A 821 -15.39 -6.24 -27.02
CA ALA A 821 -15.38 -4.84 -27.42
C ALA A 821 -16.56 -4.07 -26.82
N ILE A 822 -17.78 -4.64 -26.90
CA ILE A 822 -18.98 -4.02 -26.33
C ILE A 822 -18.89 -3.88 -24.82
N LYS A 823 -18.34 -4.85 -24.09
CA LYS A 823 -18.13 -4.74 -22.64
C LYS A 823 -17.20 -3.58 -22.30
N ASP A 824 -16.14 -3.38 -23.08
CA ASP A 824 -15.20 -2.29 -22.84
C ASP A 824 -15.80 -0.93 -23.21
N PHE A 825 -16.58 -0.84 -24.29
CA PHE A 825 -17.34 0.37 -24.58
C PHE A 825 -18.42 0.67 -23.53
N ASP A 826 -19.11 -0.35 -23.01
CA ASP A 826 -20.06 -0.20 -21.91
C ASP A 826 -19.38 0.36 -20.66
N ARG A 827 -18.19 -0.14 -20.32
CA ARG A 827 -17.37 0.38 -19.21
C ARG A 827 -16.87 1.79 -19.49
N ALA A 828 -16.41 2.09 -20.70
CA ALA A 828 -15.98 3.43 -21.08
C ALA A 828 -17.12 4.45 -20.97
N ILE A 829 -18.32 4.10 -21.42
CA ILE A 829 -19.53 4.93 -21.32
C ILE A 829 -19.99 5.10 -19.86
N ALA A 830 -19.84 4.06 -19.03
CA ALA A 830 -20.14 4.16 -17.60
C ALA A 830 -19.16 5.09 -16.87
N LEU A 831 -17.89 5.12 -17.31
CA LEU A 831 -16.86 6.00 -16.76
C LEU A 831 -17.03 7.46 -17.23
N ASP A 832 -17.31 7.68 -18.51
CA ASP A 832 -17.63 8.99 -19.06
C ASP A 832 -18.81 8.92 -20.05
N PRO A 833 -20.03 9.28 -19.59
CA PRO A 833 -21.23 9.29 -20.43
C PRO A 833 -21.23 10.33 -21.55
N LYS A 834 -20.22 11.23 -21.63
CA LYS A 834 -20.15 12.29 -22.64
C LYS A 834 -19.20 11.97 -23.81
N ILE A 835 -18.54 10.80 -23.80
CA ILE A 835 -17.66 10.40 -24.91
C ILE A 835 -18.48 9.88 -26.08
N SER A 836 -18.74 10.75 -27.07
CA SER A 836 -19.47 10.41 -28.30
C SER A 836 -18.89 9.19 -29.02
N VAL A 837 -17.56 9.10 -29.12
CA VAL A 837 -16.85 8.03 -29.86
C VAL A 837 -17.15 6.64 -29.27
N ALA A 838 -17.24 6.49 -27.94
CA ALA A 838 -17.55 5.21 -27.31
C ALA A 838 -18.94 4.69 -27.70
N PHE A 839 -19.94 5.59 -27.79
CA PHE A 839 -21.27 5.23 -28.29
C PHE A 839 -21.22 4.87 -29.77
N ALA A 840 -20.47 5.61 -30.59
CA ALA A 840 -20.36 5.33 -32.02
C ALA A 840 -19.66 3.97 -32.30
N ASP A 841 -18.55 3.68 -31.61
CA ASP A 841 -17.82 2.41 -31.76
C ASP A 841 -18.65 1.22 -31.24
N ARG A 842 -19.39 1.40 -30.14
CA ARG A 842 -20.37 0.39 -29.68
C ARG A 842 -21.49 0.17 -30.68
N ALA A 843 -21.97 1.23 -31.34
CA ALA A 843 -22.95 1.10 -32.41
C ALA A 843 -22.39 0.26 -33.58
N ILE A 844 -21.14 0.52 -34.01
CA ILE A 844 -20.47 -0.25 -35.06
C ILE A 844 -20.33 -1.73 -34.66
N ALA A 845 -19.94 -2.02 -33.41
CA ALA A 845 -19.87 -3.38 -32.88
C ALA A 845 -21.23 -4.09 -32.93
N ARG A 846 -22.30 -3.40 -32.51
CA ARG A 846 -23.69 -3.92 -32.53
C ARG A 846 -24.24 -4.13 -33.93
N VAL A 847 -23.84 -3.32 -34.91
CA VAL A 847 -24.15 -3.57 -36.33
C VAL A 847 -23.54 -4.90 -36.77
N ARG A 848 -22.27 -5.15 -36.45
CA ARG A 848 -21.59 -6.41 -36.80
C ARG A 848 -22.21 -7.63 -36.09
N GLN A 849 -22.86 -7.44 -34.94
CA GLN A 849 -23.65 -8.47 -34.26
C GLN A 849 -25.06 -8.69 -34.83
N GLY A 850 -25.52 -7.82 -35.74
CA GLY A 850 -26.89 -7.85 -36.25
C GLY A 850 -27.93 -7.20 -35.34
N ASN A 851 -27.53 -6.52 -34.26
CA ASN A 851 -28.45 -5.83 -33.35
C ASN A 851 -28.68 -4.38 -33.78
N PHE A 852 -29.40 -4.21 -34.89
CA PHE A 852 -29.57 -2.90 -35.53
C PHE A 852 -30.35 -1.90 -34.68
N ALA A 853 -31.35 -2.35 -33.91
CA ALA A 853 -32.14 -1.46 -33.05
C ALA A 853 -31.29 -0.82 -31.92
N ALA A 854 -30.42 -1.60 -31.28
CA ALA A 854 -29.52 -1.08 -30.26
C ALA A 854 -28.42 -0.21 -30.88
N ALA A 855 -27.93 -0.57 -32.08
CA ALA A 855 -26.96 0.23 -32.82
C ALA A 855 -27.52 1.62 -33.19
N THR A 856 -28.78 1.72 -33.64
CA THR A 856 -29.43 3.01 -33.93
C THR A 856 -29.49 3.89 -32.70
N LYS A 857 -29.89 3.33 -31.55
CA LYS A 857 -29.97 4.08 -30.29
C LYS A 857 -28.61 4.65 -29.88
N ASP A 858 -27.55 3.86 -30.01
CA ASP A 858 -26.18 4.30 -29.71
C ASP A 858 -25.69 5.37 -30.69
N ALA A 859 -25.95 5.20 -31.99
CA ALA A 859 -25.56 6.18 -33.01
C ALA A 859 -26.29 7.54 -32.82
N ASP A 860 -27.54 7.52 -32.35
CA ASP A 860 -28.29 8.74 -32.03
C ASP A 860 -27.79 9.41 -30.76
N ALA A 861 -27.41 8.64 -29.73
CA ALA A 861 -26.74 9.17 -28.54
C ALA A 861 -25.40 9.80 -28.89
N ALA A 862 -24.58 9.13 -29.70
CA ALA A 862 -23.30 9.64 -30.17
C ALA A 862 -23.47 10.95 -30.96
N TYR A 863 -24.45 11.01 -31.85
CA TYR A 863 -24.77 12.23 -32.62
C TYR A 863 -25.24 13.40 -31.76
N ALA A 864 -26.05 13.13 -30.72
CA ALA A 864 -26.50 14.16 -29.79
C ALA A 864 -25.35 14.76 -28.97
N LEU A 865 -24.32 13.95 -28.67
CA LEU A 865 -23.12 14.36 -27.94
C LEU A 865 -22.14 15.14 -28.83
N ASP A 866 -21.84 14.62 -30.03
CA ASP A 866 -20.97 15.29 -30.99
C ASP A 866 -21.40 15.02 -32.45
N PRO A 867 -22.13 15.96 -33.09
CA PRO A 867 -22.55 15.82 -34.47
C PRO A 867 -21.43 16.06 -35.49
N LYS A 868 -20.21 16.43 -35.05
CA LYS A 868 -19.03 16.65 -35.91
C LYS A 868 -18.06 15.47 -35.90
N SER A 869 -18.36 14.38 -35.19
CA SER A 869 -17.57 13.15 -35.22
C SER A 869 -17.84 12.34 -36.49
N THR A 870 -16.79 12.01 -37.25
CA THR A 870 -16.86 11.20 -38.48
C THR A 870 -17.34 9.77 -38.19
N ILE A 871 -16.92 9.20 -37.06
CA ILE A 871 -17.27 7.84 -36.62
C ILE A 871 -18.79 7.67 -36.39
N VAL A 872 -19.47 8.73 -35.95
CA VAL A 872 -20.95 8.73 -35.83
C VAL A 872 -21.62 8.46 -37.17
N TYR A 873 -21.11 9.08 -38.24
CA TYR A 873 -21.62 8.87 -39.58
C TYR A 873 -21.19 7.53 -40.18
N HIS A 874 -20.06 6.96 -39.75
CA HIS A 874 -19.70 5.57 -40.07
C HIS A 874 -20.74 4.60 -39.51
N ALA A 875 -21.08 4.75 -38.22
CA ALA A 875 -22.08 3.92 -37.56
C ALA A 875 -23.43 4.00 -38.27
N ARG A 876 -23.91 5.22 -38.56
CA ARG A 876 -25.18 5.44 -39.28
C ARG A 876 -25.18 4.86 -40.70
N GLY A 877 -24.07 5.01 -41.42
CA GLY A 877 -23.91 4.43 -42.76
C GLY A 877 -24.01 2.90 -42.72
N LEU A 878 -23.28 2.26 -41.81
CA LEU A 878 -23.30 0.80 -41.65
C LEU A 878 -24.69 0.28 -41.24
N ILE A 879 -25.39 0.97 -40.34
CA ILE A 879 -26.78 0.62 -39.98
C ILE A 879 -27.69 0.68 -41.22
N ALA A 880 -27.56 1.73 -42.03
CA ALA A 880 -28.38 1.90 -43.22
C ALA A 880 -28.09 0.84 -44.29
N GLU A 881 -26.83 0.42 -44.47
CA GLU A 881 -26.48 -0.70 -45.37
C GLU A 881 -27.16 -2.00 -44.93
N GLN A 882 -27.05 -2.35 -43.64
CA GLN A 882 -27.59 -3.60 -43.12
C GLN A 882 -29.12 -3.63 -43.03
N THR A 883 -29.78 -2.47 -42.98
CA THR A 883 -31.25 -2.34 -42.98
C THR A 883 -31.84 -2.18 -44.39
N GLY A 884 -31.02 -2.31 -45.44
CA GLY A 884 -31.48 -2.27 -46.83
C GLY A 884 -31.84 -0.86 -47.34
N ALA A 885 -31.23 0.18 -46.76
CA ALA A 885 -31.47 1.58 -47.11
C ALA A 885 -30.22 2.22 -47.75
N PRO A 886 -29.84 1.83 -48.99
CA PRO A 886 -28.58 2.25 -49.60
C PRO A 886 -28.49 3.77 -49.84
N GLY A 887 -29.62 4.44 -50.10
CA GLY A 887 -29.65 5.91 -50.21
C GLY A 887 -29.30 6.62 -48.90
N ALA A 888 -29.74 6.08 -47.76
CA ALA A 888 -29.39 6.60 -46.45
C ALA A 888 -27.93 6.32 -46.09
N ALA A 889 -27.39 5.16 -46.49
CA ALA A 889 -25.97 4.84 -46.35
C ALA A 889 -25.08 5.83 -47.12
N ILE A 890 -25.40 6.08 -48.40
CA ILE A 890 -24.70 7.07 -49.23
C ILE A 890 -24.74 8.46 -48.60
N ALA A 891 -25.89 8.88 -48.06
CA ALA A 891 -26.04 10.18 -47.39
C ALA A 891 -25.18 10.29 -46.13
N ALA A 892 -25.13 9.25 -45.30
CA ALA A 892 -24.32 9.21 -44.09
C ALA A 892 -22.82 9.27 -44.42
N TYR A 893 -22.32 8.44 -45.34
CA TYR A 893 -20.91 8.51 -45.75
C TYR A 893 -20.55 9.83 -46.43
N THR A 894 -21.49 10.43 -47.18
CA THR A 894 -21.29 11.77 -47.74
C THR A 894 -21.16 12.83 -46.63
N ALA A 895 -21.89 12.70 -45.52
CA ALA A 895 -21.75 13.59 -44.39
C ALA A 895 -20.38 13.42 -43.70
N ALA A 896 -19.91 12.18 -43.52
CA ALA A 896 -18.55 11.91 -43.03
C ALA A 896 -17.50 12.61 -43.91
N LEU A 897 -17.63 12.49 -45.24
CA LEU A 897 -16.69 13.07 -46.21
C LEU A 897 -16.76 14.59 -46.32
N ARG A 898 -17.82 15.24 -45.84
CA ARG A 898 -17.83 16.72 -45.70
C ARG A 898 -17.00 17.18 -44.52
N LEU A 899 -16.93 16.37 -43.46
CA LEU A 899 -16.11 16.65 -42.27
C LEU A 899 -14.65 16.31 -42.55
N GLU A 900 -14.42 15.15 -43.19
CA GLU A 900 -13.08 14.67 -43.53
C GLU A 900 -13.06 14.12 -44.96
N PRO A 901 -12.70 14.93 -45.97
CA PRO A 901 -12.71 14.52 -47.38
C PRO A 901 -11.80 13.33 -47.72
N GLY A 902 -10.81 13.04 -46.88
CA GLY A 902 -9.85 11.95 -47.07
C GLY A 902 -10.26 10.62 -46.43
N ASP A 903 -11.40 10.57 -45.74
CA ASP A 903 -11.85 9.40 -44.97
C ASP A 903 -12.02 8.15 -45.86
N THR A 904 -11.01 7.28 -45.82
CA THR A 904 -10.93 6.08 -46.65
C THR A 904 -12.01 5.05 -46.34
N PHE A 905 -12.50 4.99 -45.10
CA PHE A 905 -13.59 4.10 -44.72
C PHE A 905 -14.89 4.54 -45.38
N ALA A 906 -15.24 5.82 -45.25
CA ALA A 906 -16.45 6.38 -45.84
C ALA A 906 -16.40 6.34 -47.38
N LEU A 907 -15.26 6.65 -48.00
CA LEU A 907 -15.10 6.55 -49.46
C LEU A 907 -15.33 5.12 -49.96
N ARG A 908 -14.69 4.12 -49.34
CA ARG A 908 -14.85 2.72 -49.76
C ARG A 908 -16.28 2.23 -49.62
N ARG A 909 -16.90 2.44 -48.46
CA ARG A 909 -18.27 1.98 -48.20
C ARG A 909 -19.27 2.68 -49.13
N ARG A 910 -19.07 3.97 -49.39
CA ARG A 910 -19.89 4.69 -50.36
C ARG A 910 -19.68 4.18 -51.78
N ALA A 911 -18.47 3.82 -52.19
CA ALA A 911 -18.22 3.23 -53.51
C ALA A 911 -18.99 1.90 -53.70
N GLU A 912 -18.97 1.04 -52.67
CA GLU A 912 -19.74 -0.21 -52.64
C GLU A 912 -21.26 0.05 -52.74
N ALA A 913 -21.79 0.99 -51.95
CA ALA A 913 -23.21 1.36 -51.97
C ALA A 913 -23.66 2.03 -53.29
N LEU A 914 -22.81 2.87 -53.88
CA LEU A 914 -23.06 3.50 -55.18
C LEU A 914 -23.13 2.47 -56.30
N ARG A 915 -22.21 1.49 -56.29
CA ARG A 915 -22.26 0.36 -57.23
C ARG A 915 -23.56 -0.43 -57.09
N ASN A 916 -23.98 -0.73 -55.87
CA ASN A 916 -25.21 -1.48 -55.61
C ASN A 916 -26.49 -0.74 -56.05
N THR A 917 -26.43 0.59 -56.14
CA THR A 917 -27.55 1.43 -56.61
C THR A 917 -27.46 1.80 -58.09
N GLY A 918 -26.44 1.31 -58.80
CA GLY A 918 -26.23 1.53 -60.23
C GLY A 918 -25.48 2.82 -60.59
N ASP A 919 -24.98 3.59 -59.61
CA ASP A 919 -24.09 4.74 -59.87
C ASP A 919 -22.63 4.29 -60.00
N ASP A 920 -22.35 3.66 -61.13
CA ASP A 920 -21.00 3.21 -61.49
C ASP A 920 -19.98 4.35 -61.56
N ALA A 921 -20.41 5.55 -61.99
CA ALA A 921 -19.52 6.70 -62.15
C ALA A 921 -19.06 7.24 -60.79
N GLY A 922 -19.97 7.30 -59.81
CA GLY A 922 -19.66 7.60 -58.42
C GLY A 922 -18.76 6.54 -57.78
N ALA A 923 -19.09 5.27 -57.97
CA ALA A 923 -18.31 4.15 -57.42
C ALA A 923 -16.85 4.14 -57.93
N LEU A 924 -16.62 4.36 -59.23
CA LEU A 924 -15.28 4.46 -59.80
C LEU A 924 -14.49 5.64 -59.22
N ARG A 925 -15.15 6.80 -59.00
CA ARG A 925 -14.51 8.00 -58.45
C ARG A 925 -14.04 7.80 -57.03
N ASP A 926 -14.91 7.26 -56.17
CA ASP A 926 -14.59 7.02 -54.77
C ASP A 926 -13.53 5.93 -54.62
N ALA A 927 -13.62 4.84 -55.38
CA ALA A 927 -12.59 3.80 -55.41
C ALA A 927 -11.21 4.35 -55.84
N ALA A 928 -11.17 5.22 -56.85
CA ALA A 928 -9.92 5.87 -57.27
C ALA A 928 -9.36 6.82 -56.20
N ALA A 929 -10.20 7.54 -55.47
CA ALA A 929 -9.79 8.41 -54.37
C ALA A 929 -9.17 7.61 -53.21
N VAL A 930 -9.72 6.43 -52.90
CA VAL A 930 -9.13 5.52 -51.90
C VAL A 930 -7.79 4.99 -52.39
N LEU A 931 -7.71 4.48 -53.62
CA LEU A 931 -6.48 3.89 -54.16
C LEU A 931 -5.32 4.88 -54.30
N LYS A 932 -5.59 6.18 -54.40
CA LYS A 932 -4.57 7.23 -54.32
C LYS A 932 -3.89 7.30 -52.94
N GLN A 933 -4.62 6.96 -51.88
CA GLN A 933 -4.12 6.96 -50.50
C GLN A 933 -3.66 5.58 -50.03
N LYS A 934 -4.38 4.53 -50.45
CA LYS A 934 -4.23 3.13 -50.06
C LYS A 934 -4.14 2.26 -51.32
N PRO A 935 -3.02 2.31 -52.05
CA PRO A 935 -2.84 1.54 -53.28
C PRO A 935 -2.80 0.02 -53.04
N ASP A 936 -2.74 -0.40 -51.78
CA ASP A 936 -2.75 -1.78 -51.29
C ASP A 936 -4.16 -2.36 -51.08
N TRP A 937 -5.21 -1.58 -51.27
CA TRP A 937 -6.59 -2.07 -51.20
C TRP A 937 -7.02 -2.78 -52.49
N ILE A 938 -6.46 -3.99 -52.66
CA ILE A 938 -6.55 -4.84 -53.86
C ILE A 938 -8.00 -5.01 -54.37
N ASP A 939 -8.98 -5.17 -53.46
CA ASP A 939 -10.40 -5.37 -53.82
C ASP A 939 -10.99 -4.24 -54.68
N LEU A 940 -10.50 -3.01 -54.49
CA LEU A 940 -11.02 -1.85 -55.23
C LEU A 940 -10.58 -1.86 -56.69
N TYR A 941 -9.44 -2.47 -57.03
CA TYR A 941 -9.07 -2.70 -58.43
C TYR A 941 -10.01 -3.72 -59.08
N LEU A 942 -10.35 -4.79 -58.36
CA LEU A 942 -11.31 -5.80 -58.85
C LEU A 942 -12.70 -5.20 -59.05
N LEU A 943 -13.18 -4.37 -58.11
CA LEU A 943 -14.43 -3.63 -58.23
C LEU A 943 -14.45 -2.78 -59.51
N ARG A 944 -13.40 -1.96 -59.71
CA ARG A 944 -13.26 -1.10 -60.90
C ARG A 944 -13.20 -1.91 -62.19
N ALA A 945 -12.38 -2.97 -62.23
CA ALA A 945 -12.25 -3.85 -63.39
C ALA A 945 -13.60 -4.49 -63.78
N ASN A 946 -14.37 -4.94 -62.79
CA ASN A 946 -15.70 -5.51 -63.01
C ASN A 946 -16.72 -4.49 -63.52
N ILE A 947 -16.71 -3.26 -62.99
CA ILE A 947 -17.53 -2.15 -63.50
C ILE A 947 -17.19 -1.89 -64.98
N LEU A 948 -15.90 -1.73 -65.30
CA LEU A 948 -15.42 -1.40 -66.63
C LEU A 948 -15.71 -2.51 -67.64
N ARG A 949 -15.54 -3.77 -67.25
CA ARG A 949 -15.88 -4.95 -68.07
C ARG A 949 -17.36 -4.97 -68.44
N GLN A 950 -18.25 -4.75 -67.47
CA GLN A 950 -19.70 -4.71 -67.72
C GLN A 950 -20.11 -3.54 -68.63
N GLN A 951 -19.35 -2.44 -68.63
CA GLN A 951 -19.53 -1.31 -69.55
C GLN A 951 -18.94 -1.57 -70.95
N GLY A 952 -18.35 -2.74 -71.22
CA GLY A 952 -17.66 -3.05 -72.47
C GLY A 952 -16.31 -2.37 -72.65
N LYS A 953 -15.76 -1.73 -71.60
CA LYS A 953 -14.49 -1.00 -71.64
C LYS A 953 -13.31 -1.94 -71.36
N ARG A 954 -13.09 -2.87 -72.28
CA ARG A 954 -12.07 -3.93 -72.17
C ARG A 954 -10.69 -3.41 -71.78
N ASP A 955 -10.15 -2.43 -72.52
CA ASP A 955 -8.77 -1.96 -72.32
C ASP A 955 -8.58 -1.29 -70.95
N GLN A 956 -9.60 -0.59 -70.45
CA GLN A 956 -9.56 0.01 -69.13
C GLN A 956 -9.62 -1.05 -68.03
N ALA A 957 -10.41 -2.12 -68.23
CA ALA A 957 -10.46 -3.23 -67.28
C ALA A 957 -9.11 -4.00 -67.22
N LEU A 958 -8.42 -4.16 -68.36
CA LEU A 958 -7.06 -4.72 -68.40
C LEU A 958 -6.05 -3.83 -67.66
N ALA A 959 -6.16 -2.51 -67.82
CA ALA A 959 -5.28 -1.57 -67.13
C ALA A 959 -5.37 -1.65 -65.59
N GLU A 960 -6.54 -2.02 -65.04
CA GLU A 960 -6.67 -2.26 -63.58
C GLU A 960 -5.88 -3.49 -63.12
N ALA A 961 -5.78 -4.54 -63.96
CA ALA A 961 -4.96 -5.73 -63.66
C ALA A 961 -3.46 -5.40 -63.63
N ASP A 962 -3.01 -4.50 -64.50
CA ASP A 962 -1.63 -4.00 -64.48
C ASP A 962 -1.38 -3.08 -63.27
N ALA A 963 -2.33 -2.22 -62.95
CA ALA A 963 -2.21 -1.28 -61.84
C ALA A 963 -2.12 -1.98 -60.48
N VAL A 964 -2.92 -3.03 -60.24
CA VAL A 964 -2.93 -3.74 -58.96
C VAL A 964 -1.60 -4.43 -58.66
N VAL A 965 -0.96 -5.03 -59.67
CA VAL A 965 0.35 -5.68 -59.51
C VAL A 965 1.52 -4.70 -59.48
N ALA A 966 1.40 -3.56 -60.18
CA ALA A 966 2.41 -2.49 -60.11
C ALA A 966 2.43 -1.85 -58.71
N ALA A 967 1.26 -1.66 -58.10
CA ALA A 967 1.11 -1.16 -56.75
C ALA A 967 1.51 -2.18 -55.68
N ASN A 968 1.35 -3.48 -55.95
CA ASN A 968 1.52 -4.57 -54.98
C ASN A 968 2.33 -5.76 -55.54
N PRO A 969 3.60 -5.54 -55.95
CA PRO A 969 4.39 -6.53 -56.67
C PRO A 969 4.82 -7.75 -55.84
N ASP A 970 4.66 -7.67 -54.52
CA ASP A 970 5.05 -8.67 -53.53
C ASP A 970 3.85 -9.34 -52.84
N LYS A 971 2.61 -9.03 -53.26
CA LYS A 971 1.40 -9.62 -52.68
C LYS A 971 0.81 -10.70 -53.60
N SER A 972 0.75 -11.94 -53.11
CA SER A 972 0.13 -13.05 -53.85
C SER A 972 -1.32 -12.73 -54.28
N TYR A 973 -2.10 -12.09 -53.42
CA TYR A 973 -3.50 -11.74 -53.73
C TYR A 973 -3.66 -10.73 -54.87
N ALA A 974 -2.71 -9.79 -55.02
CA ALA A 974 -2.75 -8.83 -56.14
C ALA A 974 -2.58 -9.54 -57.49
N HIS A 975 -1.68 -10.53 -57.53
CA HIS A 975 -1.50 -11.37 -58.71
C HIS A 975 -2.70 -12.29 -58.96
N VAL A 976 -3.38 -12.79 -57.92
CA VAL A 976 -4.63 -13.55 -58.06
C VAL A 976 -5.74 -12.69 -58.69
N VAL A 977 -5.89 -11.44 -58.24
CA VAL A 977 -6.85 -10.50 -58.81
C VAL A 977 -6.53 -10.18 -60.26
N ALA A 978 -5.26 -9.90 -60.58
CA ALA A 978 -4.84 -9.68 -61.96
C ALA A 978 -5.11 -10.90 -62.84
N ALA A 979 -4.75 -12.11 -62.37
CA ALA A 979 -5.01 -13.35 -63.09
C ALA A 979 -6.50 -13.56 -63.36
N SER A 980 -7.36 -13.28 -62.38
CA SER A 980 -8.81 -13.38 -62.50
C SER A 980 -9.38 -12.39 -63.52
N VAL A 981 -8.90 -11.14 -63.52
CA VAL A 981 -9.32 -10.12 -64.49
C VAL A 981 -8.86 -10.49 -65.90
N TYR A 982 -7.61 -10.94 -66.06
CA TYR A 982 -7.09 -11.42 -67.34
C TYR A 982 -7.89 -12.63 -67.86
N LYS A 983 -8.20 -13.60 -67.00
CA LYS A 983 -9.01 -14.77 -67.35
C LYS A 983 -10.42 -14.37 -67.80
N ALA A 984 -11.09 -13.49 -67.05
CA ALA A 984 -12.43 -13.01 -67.38
C ALA A 984 -12.49 -12.20 -68.69
N LEU A 985 -11.34 -11.79 -69.19
CA LEU A 985 -11.17 -11.08 -70.45
C LEU A 985 -10.49 -11.97 -71.51
N HIS A 986 -10.39 -13.29 -71.33
CA HIS A 986 -9.78 -14.23 -72.30
C HIS A 986 -8.29 -13.97 -72.62
N GLU A 987 -7.55 -13.32 -71.71
CA GLU A 987 -6.09 -13.19 -71.76
C GLU A 987 -5.42 -14.36 -71.01
N ASP A 988 -5.73 -15.60 -71.43
CA ASP A 988 -5.41 -16.82 -70.69
C ASP A 988 -3.91 -16.98 -70.38
N ALA A 989 -3.04 -16.61 -71.32
CA ALA A 989 -1.59 -16.70 -71.13
C ALA A 989 -1.10 -15.75 -70.02
N LYS A 990 -1.66 -14.55 -69.93
CA LYS A 990 -1.33 -13.57 -68.87
C LYS A 990 -1.86 -14.01 -67.52
N ALA A 991 -3.05 -14.61 -67.49
CA ALA A 991 -3.62 -15.17 -66.28
C ALA A 991 -2.67 -16.20 -65.64
N LEU A 992 -2.16 -17.15 -66.43
CA LEU A 992 -1.23 -18.18 -65.94
C LEU A 992 0.10 -17.61 -65.45
N VAL A 993 0.64 -16.57 -66.10
CA VAL A 993 1.87 -15.88 -65.64
C VAL A 993 1.69 -15.31 -64.23
N HIS A 994 0.52 -14.72 -63.95
CA HIS A 994 0.23 -14.16 -62.64
C HIS A 994 -0.11 -15.23 -61.60
N ASP A 995 -0.75 -16.33 -61.98
CA ASP A 995 -0.91 -17.49 -61.10
C ASP A 995 0.46 -18.05 -60.67
N ASP A 996 1.41 -18.19 -61.61
CA ASP A 996 2.78 -18.64 -61.32
C ASP A 996 3.49 -17.68 -60.37
N ARG A 997 3.33 -16.37 -60.58
CA ARG A 997 3.93 -15.36 -59.70
C ARG A 997 3.33 -15.39 -58.30
N ALA A 998 2.01 -15.55 -58.16
CA ALA A 998 1.35 -15.64 -56.87
C ALA A 998 1.87 -16.84 -56.06
N ILE A 999 2.05 -18.00 -56.71
CA ILE A 999 2.63 -19.21 -56.12
C ILE A 999 4.08 -18.98 -55.71
N ALA A 1000 4.88 -18.32 -56.56
CA ALA A 1000 6.30 -18.07 -56.28
C ALA A 1000 6.54 -17.14 -55.08
N ILE A 1001 5.63 -16.20 -54.83
CA ILE A 1001 5.69 -15.33 -53.65
C ILE A 1001 5.39 -16.13 -52.37
N ARG A 1002 4.31 -16.89 -52.37
CA ARG A 1002 3.90 -17.73 -51.23
C ARG A 1002 3.03 -18.89 -51.72
N PRO A 1003 3.54 -20.13 -51.72
CA PRO A 1003 2.76 -21.30 -52.15
C PRO A 1003 1.61 -21.60 -51.18
N GLU A 1004 0.38 -21.58 -51.67
CA GLU A 1004 -0.83 -21.90 -50.89
C GLU A 1004 -1.77 -22.80 -51.71
N PRO A 1005 -2.51 -23.74 -51.09
CA PRO A 1005 -3.33 -24.72 -51.80
C PRO A 1005 -4.32 -24.12 -52.81
N TYR A 1006 -4.98 -23.00 -52.47
CA TYR A 1006 -5.95 -22.36 -53.38
C TYR A 1006 -5.31 -21.74 -54.62
N LEU A 1007 -4.04 -21.36 -54.58
CA LEU A 1007 -3.34 -20.79 -55.74
C LEU A 1007 -3.14 -21.84 -56.84
N TYR A 1008 -2.76 -23.06 -56.44
CA TYR A 1008 -2.69 -24.18 -57.37
C TYR A 1008 -4.08 -24.58 -57.89
N LEU A 1009 -5.12 -24.53 -57.05
CA LEU A 1009 -6.50 -24.72 -57.51
C LEU A 1009 -6.89 -23.67 -58.55
N ASN A 1010 -6.64 -22.38 -58.31
CA ASN A 1010 -6.96 -21.30 -59.24
C ASN A 1010 -6.24 -21.49 -60.58
N ARG A 1011 -4.94 -21.80 -60.56
CA ARG A 1011 -4.17 -22.12 -61.77
C ARG A 1011 -4.76 -23.32 -62.52
N SER A 1012 -5.15 -24.37 -61.80
CA SER A 1012 -5.84 -25.54 -62.38
C SER A 1012 -7.18 -25.18 -63.04
N LEU A 1013 -7.91 -24.19 -62.50
CA LEU A 1013 -9.16 -23.70 -63.07
C LEU A 1013 -8.94 -22.77 -64.28
N HIS A 1014 -7.84 -22.02 -64.30
CA HIS A 1014 -7.49 -21.14 -65.42
C HIS A 1014 -6.92 -21.87 -66.64
N ARG A 1015 -6.30 -23.05 -66.43
CA ARG A 1015 -5.80 -23.90 -67.51
C ARG A 1015 -6.94 -24.39 -68.44
N PRO A 1016 -6.65 -24.62 -69.74
CA PRO A 1016 -7.61 -25.20 -70.67
C PRO A 1016 -8.19 -26.53 -70.16
N LYS A 1017 -9.49 -26.76 -70.35
CA LYS A 1017 -10.18 -27.96 -69.82
C LYS A 1017 -9.61 -29.25 -70.41
N GLU A 1018 -9.06 -29.17 -71.61
CA GLU A 1018 -8.44 -30.25 -72.38
C GLU A 1018 -7.09 -30.68 -71.78
N ASP A 1019 -6.38 -29.76 -71.11
CA ASP A 1019 -5.10 -30.05 -70.44
C ASP A 1019 -5.31 -30.68 -69.07
N ARG A 1020 -5.92 -31.87 -69.08
CA ARG A 1020 -6.25 -32.62 -67.86
C ARG A 1020 -4.99 -32.95 -67.04
N THR A 1021 -3.86 -33.20 -67.70
CA THR A 1021 -2.61 -33.58 -67.04
C THR A 1021 -2.04 -32.43 -66.19
N ALA A 1022 -1.93 -31.22 -66.75
CA ALA A 1022 -1.42 -30.09 -65.99
C ALA A 1022 -2.41 -29.68 -64.88
N ARG A 1023 -3.71 -29.76 -65.16
CA ARG A 1023 -4.76 -29.50 -64.15
C ARG A 1023 -4.69 -30.46 -62.97
N LEU A 1024 -4.50 -31.76 -63.21
CA LEU A 1024 -4.34 -32.76 -62.14
C LEU A 1024 -3.03 -32.55 -61.38
N THR A 1025 -1.93 -32.22 -62.06
CA THR A 1025 -0.64 -31.88 -61.42
C THR A 1025 -0.77 -30.74 -60.43
N ASP A 1026 -1.50 -29.67 -60.80
CA ASP A 1026 -1.75 -28.54 -59.91
C ASP A 1026 -2.57 -28.96 -58.67
N LEU A 1027 -3.61 -29.78 -58.87
CA LEU A 1027 -4.44 -30.26 -57.76
C LEU A 1027 -3.65 -31.20 -56.82
N ASP A 1028 -2.73 -32.00 -57.35
CA ASP A 1028 -1.82 -32.82 -56.56
C ASP A 1028 -0.83 -31.98 -55.75
N ALA A 1029 -0.33 -30.88 -56.32
CA ALA A 1029 0.49 -29.93 -55.59
C ALA A 1029 -0.30 -29.24 -54.45
N ALA A 1030 -1.57 -28.87 -54.70
CA ALA A 1030 -2.46 -28.33 -53.66
C ALA A 1030 -2.66 -29.32 -52.50
N LEU A 1031 -2.98 -30.58 -52.82
CA LEU A 1031 -3.21 -31.63 -51.82
C LEU A 1031 -1.94 -32.09 -51.11
N LYS A 1032 -0.76 -31.89 -51.71
CA LYS A 1032 0.52 -32.11 -51.03
C LYS A 1032 0.78 -31.06 -49.95
N LEU A 1033 0.36 -29.81 -50.17
CA LEU A 1033 0.47 -28.73 -49.18
C LEU A 1033 -0.57 -28.89 -48.07
N ASP A 1034 -1.81 -29.24 -48.44
CA ASP A 1034 -2.88 -29.53 -47.50
C ASP A 1034 -3.74 -30.71 -47.99
N PRO A 1035 -3.53 -31.93 -47.45
CA PRO A 1035 -4.31 -33.10 -47.81
C PRO A 1035 -5.82 -32.96 -47.52
N ALA A 1036 -6.22 -32.09 -46.59
CA ALA A 1036 -7.61 -31.86 -46.23
C ALA A 1036 -8.28 -30.77 -47.08
N TYR A 1037 -7.57 -30.15 -48.04
CA TYR A 1037 -8.08 -29.08 -48.90
C TYR A 1037 -9.14 -29.61 -49.88
N PHE A 1038 -10.39 -29.62 -49.42
CA PHE A 1038 -11.46 -30.37 -50.04
C PHE A 1038 -11.83 -29.87 -51.45
N GLN A 1039 -11.65 -28.57 -51.73
CA GLN A 1039 -11.93 -28.00 -53.05
C GLN A 1039 -11.02 -28.59 -54.13
N ALA A 1040 -9.75 -28.86 -53.80
CA ALA A 1040 -8.85 -29.53 -54.75
C ALA A 1040 -9.22 -31.00 -54.95
N SER A 1041 -9.61 -31.72 -53.89
CA SER A 1041 -10.12 -33.08 -54.01
C SER A 1041 -11.41 -33.15 -54.85
N ALA A 1042 -12.33 -32.19 -54.66
CA ALA A 1042 -13.57 -32.10 -55.42
C ALA A 1042 -13.29 -31.83 -56.91
N ALA A 1043 -12.48 -30.81 -57.22
CA ALA A 1043 -12.08 -30.50 -58.59
C ALA A 1043 -11.38 -31.68 -59.28
N LYS A 1044 -10.54 -32.42 -58.54
CA LYS A 1044 -9.87 -33.63 -59.04
C LYS A 1044 -10.87 -34.74 -59.34
N ALA A 1045 -11.83 -34.97 -58.45
CA ALA A 1045 -12.88 -35.96 -58.64
C ALA A 1045 -13.80 -35.61 -59.83
N GLU A 1046 -14.09 -34.33 -60.04
CA GLU A 1046 -14.83 -33.83 -61.20
C GLU A 1046 -14.08 -34.09 -62.52
N ILE A 1047 -12.77 -33.82 -62.58
CA ILE A 1047 -11.96 -34.14 -63.77
C ILE A 1047 -12.03 -35.64 -64.11
N PHE A 1048 -11.99 -36.52 -63.11
CA PHE A 1048 -12.17 -37.95 -63.33
C PHE A 1048 -13.58 -38.30 -63.82
N ALA A 1049 -14.60 -37.69 -63.23
CA ALA A 1049 -15.99 -37.92 -63.62
C ALA A 1049 -16.28 -37.45 -65.05
N ASP A 1050 -15.78 -36.28 -65.46
CA ASP A 1050 -15.90 -35.74 -66.81
C ASP A 1050 -15.13 -36.58 -67.85
N ALA A 1051 -14.08 -37.27 -67.42
CA ALA A 1051 -13.37 -38.25 -68.24
C ALA A 1051 -14.07 -39.63 -68.29
N GLY A 1052 -15.23 -39.79 -67.63
CA GLY A 1052 -15.97 -41.06 -67.55
C GLY A 1052 -15.44 -42.03 -66.48
N ASN A 1053 -14.39 -41.68 -65.73
CA ASN A 1053 -13.83 -42.50 -64.67
C ASN A 1053 -14.56 -42.25 -63.33
N LEU A 1054 -15.81 -42.68 -63.25
CA LEU A 1054 -16.60 -42.59 -62.02
C LEU A 1054 -15.94 -43.30 -60.81
N PRO A 1055 -15.33 -44.50 -60.94
CA PRO A 1055 -14.63 -45.14 -59.83
C PRO A 1055 -13.47 -44.31 -59.28
N GLY A 1056 -12.68 -43.67 -60.15
CA GLY A 1056 -11.59 -42.78 -59.75
C GLY A 1056 -12.08 -41.53 -59.01
N GLY A 1057 -13.18 -40.92 -59.48
CA GLY A 1057 -13.82 -39.80 -58.78
C GLY A 1057 -14.37 -40.20 -57.41
N ILE A 1058 -15.05 -41.35 -57.30
CA ILE A 1058 -15.57 -41.88 -56.03
C ILE A 1058 -14.43 -42.19 -55.05
N ALA A 1059 -13.33 -42.79 -55.53
CA ALA A 1059 -12.16 -43.07 -54.70
C ALA A 1059 -11.53 -41.77 -54.17
N THR A 1060 -11.43 -40.75 -55.03
CA THR A 1060 -10.91 -39.43 -54.65
C THR A 1060 -11.77 -38.79 -53.55
N TYR A 1061 -13.09 -38.73 -53.73
CA TYR A 1061 -13.99 -38.23 -52.68
C TYR A 1061 -13.93 -39.06 -51.40
N SER A 1062 -13.81 -40.39 -51.51
CA SER A 1062 -13.75 -41.26 -50.33
C SER A 1062 -12.48 -41.05 -49.52
N ALA A 1063 -11.34 -40.84 -50.19
CA ALA A 1063 -10.09 -40.47 -49.52
C ALA A 1063 -10.19 -39.09 -48.85
N ALA A 1064 -10.82 -38.11 -49.49
CA ALA A 1064 -11.03 -36.81 -48.87
C ALA A 1064 -11.96 -36.89 -47.63
N LEU A 1065 -12.97 -37.76 -47.68
CA LEU A 1065 -13.91 -37.98 -46.57
C LEU A 1065 -13.31 -38.76 -45.39
N THR A 1066 -12.16 -39.44 -45.53
CA THR A 1066 -11.47 -39.97 -44.34
C THR A 1066 -10.83 -38.86 -43.51
N LEU A 1067 -10.42 -37.76 -44.17
CA LEU A 1067 -9.80 -36.60 -43.54
C LEU A 1067 -10.85 -35.59 -43.05
N ALA A 1068 -11.96 -35.43 -43.78
CA ALA A 1068 -13.05 -34.53 -43.42
C ALA A 1068 -14.42 -35.25 -43.47
N PRO A 1069 -14.73 -36.16 -42.52
CA PRO A 1069 -15.91 -37.03 -42.59
C PRO A 1069 -17.24 -36.30 -42.60
N ALA A 1070 -17.31 -35.11 -42.00
CA ALA A 1070 -18.53 -34.30 -41.89
C ALA A 1070 -18.67 -33.23 -42.98
N ASN A 1071 -17.77 -33.17 -43.97
CA ASN A 1071 -17.81 -32.14 -45.01
C ASN A 1071 -18.98 -32.41 -45.98
N PRO A 1072 -20.02 -31.56 -46.02
CA PRO A 1072 -21.22 -31.83 -46.80
C PRO A 1072 -20.97 -31.75 -48.30
N SER A 1073 -20.06 -30.89 -48.77
CA SER A 1073 -19.76 -30.75 -50.20
C SER A 1073 -19.12 -32.02 -50.78
N LEU A 1074 -18.20 -32.63 -50.03
CA LEU A 1074 -17.58 -33.90 -50.42
C LEU A 1074 -18.59 -35.06 -50.41
N GLN A 1075 -19.49 -35.10 -49.41
CA GLN A 1075 -20.57 -36.10 -49.34
C GLN A 1075 -21.55 -35.94 -50.50
N ILE A 1076 -22.00 -34.72 -50.79
CA ILE A 1076 -22.89 -34.42 -51.92
C ILE A 1076 -22.21 -34.80 -53.24
N GLY A 1077 -20.95 -34.40 -53.45
CA GLY A 1077 -20.18 -34.74 -54.64
C GLY A 1077 -20.05 -36.25 -54.85
N ARG A 1078 -19.72 -37.00 -53.80
CA ARG A 1078 -19.65 -38.48 -53.86
C ARG A 1078 -21.02 -39.12 -54.08
N GLY A 1079 -22.05 -38.59 -53.43
CA GLY A 1079 -23.44 -39.03 -53.60
C GLY A 1079 -23.90 -38.88 -55.05
N ILE A 1080 -23.55 -37.77 -55.71
CA ILE A 1080 -23.82 -37.56 -57.15
C ILE A 1080 -23.12 -38.62 -57.99
N LEU A 1081 -21.85 -38.93 -57.73
CA LEU A 1081 -21.13 -39.97 -58.48
C LEU A 1081 -21.67 -41.38 -58.19
N TYR A 1082 -22.14 -41.68 -56.98
CA TYR A 1082 -22.84 -42.92 -56.67
C TYR A 1082 -24.18 -43.02 -57.42
N ALA A 1083 -24.94 -41.93 -57.52
CA ALA A 1083 -26.18 -41.89 -58.28
C ALA A 1083 -25.92 -42.14 -59.79
N ARG A 1084 -24.91 -41.47 -60.35
CA ARG A 1084 -24.51 -41.65 -61.77
C ARG A 1084 -23.96 -43.03 -62.09
N SER A 1085 -23.36 -43.72 -61.10
CA SER A 1085 -22.89 -45.11 -61.25
C SER A 1085 -23.96 -46.18 -60.95
N GLY A 1086 -25.22 -45.77 -60.71
CA GLY A 1086 -26.34 -46.67 -60.46
C GLY A 1086 -26.46 -47.17 -59.01
N ASN A 1087 -25.66 -46.66 -58.08
CA ASN A 1087 -25.70 -47.04 -56.67
C ASN A 1087 -26.59 -46.11 -55.83
N ALA A 1088 -27.90 -46.22 -56.03
CA ALA A 1088 -28.90 -45.37 -55.39
C ALA A 1088 -28.83 -45.40 -53.85
N ARG A 1089 -28.55 -46.56 -53.25
CA ARG A 1089 -28.49 -46.71 -51.78
C ARG A 1089 -27.33 -45.92 -51.16
N LYS A 1090 -26.14 -45.96 -51.78
CA LYS A 1090 -24.99 -45.19 -51.29
C LYS A 1090 -25.15 -43.70 -51.55
N ALA A 1091 -25.75 -43.34 -52.68
CA ALA A 1091 -26.07 -41.95 -52.98
C ALA A 1091 -26.98 -41.33 -51.92
N GLU A 1092 -28.07 -42.03 -51.56
CA GLU A 1092 -29.02 -41.55 -50.56
C GLU A 1092 -28.39 -41.42 -49.17
N LEU A 1093 -27.51 -42.36 -48.79
CA LEU A 1093 -26.77 -42.29 -47.53
C LEU A 1093 -25.89 -41.03 -47.46
N ASP A 1094 -25.12 -40.75 -48.51
CA ASP A 1094 -24.25 -39.58 -48.55
C ASP A 1094 -25.07 -38.27 -48.54
N PHE A 1095 -26.19 -38.21 -49.27
CA PHE A 1095 -27.07 -37.03 -49.25
C PHE A 1095 -27.73 -36.81 -47.89
N ALA A 1096 -28.20 -37.86 -47.22
CA ALA A 1096 -28.80 -37.78 -45.90
C ALA A 1096 -27.75 -37.34 -44.84
N THR A 1097 -26.54 -37.87 -44.94
CA THR A 1097 -25.43 -37.50 -44.05
C THR A 1097 -25.06 -36.03 -44.23
N ALA A 1098 -24.97 -35.55 -45.47
CA ALA A 1098 -24.74 -34.14 -45.74
C ALA A 1098 -25.86 -33.27 -45.18
N ARG A 1099 -27.12 -33.66 -45.41
CA ARG A 1099 -28.28 -32.88 -44.98
C ARG A 1099 -28.32 -32.65 -43.48
N ALA A 1100 -27.84 -33.61 -42.68
CA ALA A 1100 -27.79 -33.52 -41.23
C ALA A 1100 -26.85 -32.40 -40.71
N THR A 1101 -25.91 -31.93 -41.53
CA THR A 1101 -24.96 -30.87 -41.15
C THR A 1101 -25.26 -29.51 -41.79
N LEU A 1102 -26.24 -29.43 -42.69
CA LEU A 1102 -26.63 -28.18 -43.37
C LEU A 1102 -27.61 -27.37 -42.52
N ASP A 1103 -27.16 -26.22 -42.00
CA ASP A 1103 -28.01 -25.30 -41.21
C ASP A 1103 -28.19 -23.93 -41.88
N GLN A 1104 -27.21 -23.47 -42.65
CA GLN A 1104 -27.27 -22.15 -43.29
C GLN A 1104 -28.10 -22.18 -44.58
N PRO A 1105 -28.92 -21.13 -44.86
CA PRO A 1105 -29.79 -21.09 -46.04
C PRO A 1105 -29.03 -21.30 -47.36
N MET A 1106 -27.84 -20.70 -47.49
CA MET A 1106 -27.04 -20.84 -48.71
C MET A 1106 -26.42 -22.23 -48.86
N GLN A 1107 -26.04 -22.92 -47.78
CA GLN A 1107 -25.53 -24.29 -47.89
C GLN A 1107 -26.62 -25.28 -48.31
N LEU A 1108 -27.85 -25.05 -47.86
CA LEU A 1108 -29.04 -25.79 -48.31
C LEU A 1108 -29.31 -25.53 -49.80
N ASN A 1109 -29.18 -24.27 -50.22
CA ASN A 1109 -29.28 -23.90 -51.63
C ASN A 1109 -28.19 -24.55 -52.48
N ASP A 1110 -26.94 -24.58 -52.01
CA ASP A 1110 -25.82 -25.19 -52.74
C ASP A 1110 -26.04 -26.70 -52.93
N SER A 1111 -26.56 -27.38 -51.91
CA SER A 1111 -26.96 -28.80 -52.03
C SER A 1111 -28.08 -29.01 -53.05
N CYS A 1112 -29.10 -28.14 -53.00
CA CYS A 1112 -30.19 -28.14 -53.96
C CYS A 1112 -29.67 -27.94 -55.39
N TRP A 1113 -28.86 -26.91 -55.62
CA TRP A 1113 -28.27 -26.58 -56.91
C TRP A 1113 -27.40 -27.72 -57.46
N ALA A 1114 -26.49 -28.26 -56.65
CA ALA A 1114 -25.59 -29.35 -57.06
C ALA A 1114 -26.36 -30.59 -57.55
N LYS A 1115 -27.42 -30.97 -56.83
CA LYS A 1115 -28.32 -32.07 -57.23
C LYS A 1115 -29.15 -31.71 -58.47
N ALA A 1116 -29.63 -30.47 -58.57
CA ALA A 1116 -30.40 -29.95 -59.68
C ALA A 1116 -29.63 -29.97 -60.99
N VAL A 1117 -28.40 -29.45 -61.02
CA VAL A 1117 -27.56 -29.44 -62.23
C VAL A 1117 -27.12 -30.85 -62.63
N ALA A 1118 -26.86 -31.72 -61.64
CA ALA A 1118 -26.48 -33.11 -61.88
C ALA A 1118 -27.65 -34.00 -62.33
N GLY A 1119 -28.89 -33.59 -62.07
CA GLY A 1119 -30.10 -34.32 -62.46
C GLY A 1119 -30.40 -35.55 -61.60
N VAL A 1120 -29.92 -35.56 -60.36
CA VAL A 1120 -30.05 -36.71 -59.44
C VAL A 1120 -30.75 -36.27 -58.16
N ALA A 1121 -31.49 -37.20 -57.53
CA ALA A 1121 -32.17 -36.96 -56.26
C ALA A 1121 -33.04 -35.69 -56.22
N LEU A 1122 -33.75 -35.38 -57.33
CA LEU A 1122 -34.50 -34.13 -57.51
C LEU A 1122 -35.56 -33.87 -56.40
N ALA A 1123 -36.15 -34.93 -55.83
CA ALA A 1123 -37.08 -34.81 -54.72
C ALA A 1123 -36.41 -34.27 -53.44
N SER A 1124 -35.20 -34.76 -53.10
CA SER A 1124 -34.46 -34.25 -51.94
C SER A 1124 -33.87 -32.88 -52.22
N ALA A 1125 -33.45 -32.59 -53.46
CA ALA A 1125 -33.05 -31.25 -53.89
C ALA A 1125 -34.16 -30.21 -53.66
N LEU A 1126 -35.40 -30.54 -54.03
CA LEU A 1126 -36.55 -29.65 -53.82
C LEU A 1126 -36.79 -29.39 -52.32
N ALA A 1127 -36.64 -30.40 -51.47
CA ALA A 1127 -36.76 -30.26 -50.02
C ALA A 1127 -35.68 -29.33 -49.43
N ASP A 1128 -34.45 -29.42 -49.95
CA ASP A 1128 -33.34 -28.56 -49.53
C ASP A 1128 -33.59 -27.09 -49.90
N CYS A 1129 -34.01 -26.82 -51.14
CA CYS A 1129 -34.39 -25.47 -51.58
C CYS A 1129 -35.57 -24.89 -50.77
N ASN A 1130 -36.58 -25.70 -50.43
CA ASN A 1130 -37.70 -25.23 -49.62
C ASN A 1130 -37.28 -24.87 -48.19
N ALA A 1131 -36.42 -25.67 -47.58
CA ALA A 1131 -35.89 -25.36 -46.25
C ALA A 1131 -35.02 -24.09 -46.26
N ALA A 1132 -34.28 -23.87 -47.36
CA ALA A 1132 -33.51 -22.65 -47.56
C ALA A 1132 -34.43 -21.41 -47.63
N LEU A 1133 -35.50 -21.45 -48.43
CA LEU A 1133 -36.48 -20.36 -48.54
C LEU A 1133 -37.27 -20.12 -47.25
N ALA A 1134 -37.53 -21.15 -46.45
CA ALA A 1134 -38.18 -20.99 -45.15
C ALA A 1134 -37.35 -20.13 -44.18
N LYS A 1135 -36.01 -20.20 -44.31
CA LYS A 1135 -35.08 -19.41 -43.50
C LYS A 1135 -34.75 -18.05 -44.13
N MET A 1136 -34.72 -17.97 -45.47
CA MET A 1136 -34.44 -16.74 -46.20
C MET A 1136 -35.47 -16.56 -47.34
N PRO A 1137 -36.64 -15.98 -47.03
CA PRO A 1137 -37.67 -15.72 -48.03
C PRO A 1137 -37.19 -14.78 -49.12
N ASP A 1138 -37.76 -14.88 -50.31
CA ASP A 1138 -37.55 -13.99 -51.46
C ASP A 1138 -36.11 -13.89 -52.02
N MET A 1139 -35.18 -14.76 -51.57
CA MET A 1139 -33.80 -14.75 -52.06
C MET A 1139 -33.72 -15.23 -53.51
N PRO A 1140 -33.29 -14.37 -54.48
CA PRO A 1140 -33.38 -14.69 -55.91
C PRO A 1140 -32.59 -15.93 -56.31
N ALA A 1141 -31.41 -16.14 -55.73
CA ALA A 1141 -30.57 -17.31 -56.01
C ALA A 1141 -31.22 -18.64 -55.56
N ILE A 1142 -32.00 -18.62 -54.49
CA ILE A 1142 -32.67 -19.83 -53.98
C ILE A 1142 -33.91 -20.15 -54.80
N LEU A 1143 -34.65 -19.10 -55.20
CA LEU A 1143 -35.75 -19.21 -56.15
C LEU A 1143 -35.27 -19.76 -57.51
N ASP A 1144 -34.13 -19.27 -58.02
CA ASP A 1144 -33.51 -19.76 -59.26
C ASP A 1144 -33.16 -21.26 -59.20
N SER A 1145 -32.52 -21.70 -58.11
CA SER A 1145 -32.22 -23.13 -57.90
C SER A 1145 -33.47 -23.99 -57.81
N ARG A 1146 -34.50 -23.54 -57.08
CA ARG A 1146 -35.76 -24.28 -56.93
C ARG A 1146 -36.49 -24.38 -58.26
N ALA A 1147 -36.50 -23.31 -59.04
CA ALA A 1147 -37.07 -23.27 -60.37
C ALA A 1147 -36.40 -24.29 -61.30
N LEU A 1148 -35.07 -24.43 -61.25
CA LEU A 1148 -34.36 -25.45 -62.04
C LEU A 1148 -34.76 -26.86 -61.62
N VAL A 1149 -34.90 -27.15 -60.32
CA VAL A 1149 -35.38 -28.46 -59.84
C VAL A 1149 -36.80 -28.74 -60.36
N LEU A 1150 -37.70 -27.77 -60.25
CA LEU A 1150 -39.10 -27.88 -60.69
C LEU A 1150 -39.18 -28.08 -62.21
N LEU A 1151 -38.36 -27.37 -62.98
CA LEU A 1151 -38.26 -27.55 -64.44
C LEU A 1151 -37.83 -28.98 -64.81
N ARG A 1152 -36.89 -29.57 -64.06
CA ARG A 1152 -36.45 -30.95 -64.28
C ARG A 1152 -37.46 -32.00 -63.82
N LEU A 1153 -38.33 -31.65 -62.89
CA LEU A 1153 -39.49 -32.47 -62.47
C LEU A 1153 -40.72 -32.27 -63.38
N ASP A 1154 -40.59 -31.49 -64.46
CA ASP A 1154 -41.66 -31.13 -65.40
C ASP A 1154 -42.83 -30.35 -64.77
N ARG A 1155 -42.58 -29.66 -63.64
CA ARG A 1155 -43.54 -28.79 -62.94
C ARG A 1155 -43.46 -27.36 -63.47
N LEU A 1156 -43.77 -27.19 -64.75
CA LEU A 1156 -43.45 -25.99 -65.54
C LEU A 1156 -44.04 -24.67 -64.99
N ASP A 1157 -45.26 -24.69 -64.44
CA ASP A 1157 -45.90 -23.47 -63.92
C ASP A 1157 -45.31 -22.98 -62.59
N GLU A 1158 -44.92 -23.91 -61.73
CA GLU A 1158 -44.25 -23.59 -60.47
C GLU A 1158 -42.83 -23.08 -60.73
N ALA A 1159 -42.10 -23.76 -61.63
CA ALA A 1159 -40.79 -23.31 -62.08
C ALA A 1159 -40.82 -21.89 -62.66
N ARG A 1160 -41.83 -21.59 -63.49
CA ARG A 1160 -42.03 -20.25 -64.05
C ARG A 1160 -42.27 -19.21 -62.96
N THR A 1161 -43.11 -19.53 -61.98
CA THR A 1161 -43.42 -18.61 -60.87
C THR A 1161 -42.17 -18.23 -60.09
N ASP A 1162 -41.30 -19.20 -59.81
CA ASP A 1162 -40.04 -18.95 -59.13
C ASP A 1162 -39.06 -18.13 -59.97
N TYR A 1163 -38.93 -18.42 -61.28
CA TYR A 1163 -38.11 -17.60 -62.18
C TYR A 1163 -38.63 -16.17 -62.32
N ASP A 1164 -39.95 -15.99 -62.45
CA ASP A 1164 -40.58 -14.66 -62.50
C ASP A 1164 -40.30 -13.88 -61.21
N HIS A 1165 -40.39 -14.54 -60.05
CA HIS A 1165 -40.10 -13.93 -58.77
C HIS A 1165 -38.61 -13.56 -58.64
N ALA A 1166 -37.70 -14.48 -58.97
CA ALA A 1166 -36.26 -14.20 -58.98
C ALA A 1166 -35.91 -13.00 -59.88
N LEU A 1167 -36.49 -12.94 -61.08
CA LEU A 1167 -36.27 -11.86 -62.05
C LEU A 1167 -36.92 -10.53 -61.64
N SER A 1168 -38.00 -10.56 -60.86
CA SER A 1168 -38.58 -9.32 -60.30
C SER A 1168 -37.65 -8.61 -59.31
N LYS A 1169 -36.78 -9.38 -58.64
CA LYS A 1169 -35.78 -8.88 -57.70
C LYS A 1169 -34.46 -8.58 -58.41
N THR A 1170 -34.04 -9.47 -59.31
CA THR A 1170 -32.80 -9.36 -60.08
C THR A 1170 -33.06 -9.60 -61.57
N PRO A 1171 -33.41 -8.54 -62.34
CA PRO A 1171 -33.84 -8.67 -63.74
C PRO A 1171 -32.79 -9.26 -64.70
N ASN A 1172 -31.52 -9.22 -64.34
CA ASN A 1172 -30.39 -9.64 -65.17
C ASN A 1172 -29.78 -10.99 -64.72
N LEU A 1173 -30.60 -11.96 -64.31
CA LEU A 1173 -30.14 -13.32 -63.98
C LEU A 1173 -30.11 -14.20 -65.23
N PRO A 1174 -28.94 -14.56 -65.78
CA PRO A 1174 -28.86 -15.32 -67.03
C PRO A 1174 -29.43 -16.73 -66.89
N THR A 1175 -29.23 -17.39 -65.74
CA THR A 1175 -29.79 -18.72 -65.45
C THR A 1175 -31.32 -18.70 -65.39
N SER A 1176 -31.90 -17.69 -64.71
CA SER A 1176 -33.36 -17.56 -64.61
C SER A 1176 -34.00 -17.19 -65.93
N LEU A 1177 -33.39 -16.28 -66.71
CA LEU A 1177 -33.84 -15.93 -68.05
C LEU A 1177 -33.80 -17.15 -68.96
N TYR A 1178 -32.67 -17.85 -69.03
CA TYR A 1178 -32.52 -19.01 -69.90
C TYR A 1178 -33.46 -20.17 -69.50
N GLY A 1179 -33.57 -20.45 -68.20
CA GLY A 1179 -34.49 -21.46 -67.66
C GLY A 1179 -35.97 -21.15 -67.94
N ARG A 1180 -36.38 -19.88 -67.80
CA ARG A 1180 -37.73 -19.43 -68.17
C ARG A 1180 -37.97 -19.50 -69.69
N GLY A 1181 -36.95 -19.20 -70.48
CA GLY A 1181 -36.97 -19.37 -71.93
C GLY A 1181 -37.25 -20.82 -72.35
N ILE A 1182 -36.62 -21.80 -71.68
CA ILE A 1182 -36.90 -23.23 -71.88
C ILE A 1182 -38.37 -23.55 -71.54
N ILE A 1183 -38.91 -23.01 -70.46
CA ILE A 1183 -40.33 -23.23 -70.10
C ILE A 1183 -41.26 -22.69 -71.18
N TRP A 1184 -41.01 -21.48 -71.69
CA TRP A 1184 -41.81 -20.91 -72.78
C TRP A 1184 -41.73 -21.75 -74.05
N ALA A 1185 -40.54 -22.24 -74.40
CA ALA A 1185 -40.34 -23.13 -75.55
C ALA A 1185 -41.14 -24.44 -75.41
N ARG A 1186 -41.07 -25.11 -74.25
CA ARG A 1186 -41.84 -26.34 -73.97
C ARG A 1186 -43.36 -26.12 -73.98
N LYS A 1187 -43.82 -24.92 -73.65
CA LYS A 1187 -45.23 -24.50 -73.71
C LYS A 1187 -45.67 -24.00 -75.09
N GLY A 1188 -44.76 -23.92 -76.07
CA GLY A 1188 -45.05 -23.47 -77.43
C GLY A 1188 -45.03 -21.95 -77.66
N ASP A 1189 -44.62 -21.15 -76.68
CA ASP A 1189 -44.46 -19.69 -76.83
C ASP A 1189 -43.05 -19.33 -77.27
N THR A 1190 -42.81 -19.42 -78.58
CA THR A 1190 -41.48 -19.19 -79.18
C THR A 1190 -41.04 -17.72 -79.14
N VAL A 1191 -41.99 -16.78 -79.04
CA VAL A 1191 -41.68 -15.34 -79.00
C VAL A 1191 -41.06 -14.97 -77.66
N ARG A 1192 -41.69 -15.39 -76.55
CA ARG A 1192 -41.13 -15.13 -75.21
C ARG A 1192 -39.87 -15.94 -74.95
N ALA A 1193 -39.82 -17.18 -75.43
CA ALA A 1193 -38.61 -18.01 -75.33
C ALA A 1193 -37.39 -17.32 -75.96
N ASN A 1194 -37.51 -16.82 -77.19
CA ASN A 1194 -36.41 -16.17 -77.89
C ASN A 1194 -36.00 -14.83 -77.24
N ALA A 1195 -36.95 -14.08 -76.68
CA ALA A 1195 -36.64 -12.85 -75.95
C ALA A 1195 -35.78 -13.14 -74.70
N ASP A 1196 -36.18 -14.13 -73.91
CA ASP A 1196 -35.45 -14.56 -72.72
C ASP A 1196 -34.07 -15.16 -73.06
N PHE A 1197 -33.97 -16.00 -74.10
CA PHE A 1197 -32.68 -16.55 -74.55
C PHE A 1197 -31.71 -15.46 -75.02
N THR A 1198 -32.20 -14.47 -75.76
CA THR A 1198 -31.38 -13.35 -76.24
C THR A 1198 -30.89 -12.51 -75.07
N ALA A 1199 -31.76 -12.22 -74.10
CA ALA A 1199 -31.39 -11.47 -72.90
C ALA A 1199 -30.35 -12.23 -72.07
N ALA A 1200 -30.52 -13.54 -71.89
CA ALA A 1200 -29.58 -14.38 -71.17
C ALA A 1200 -28.20 -14.43 -71.86
N LEU A 1201 -28.16 -14.67 -73.17
CA LEU A 1201 -26.91 -14.77 -73.96
C LEU A 1201 -26.15 -13.44 -74.04
N LYS A 1202 -26.85 -12.31 -73.95
CA LYS A 1202 -26.23 -10.99 -73.86
C LYS A 1202 -25.48 -10.79 -72.54
N ILE A 1203 -25.94 -11.45 -71.47
CA ILE A 1203 -25.36 -11.35 -70.13
C ILE A 1203 -24.27 -12.42 -69.94
N ASP A 1204 -24.52 -13.63 -70.40
CA ASP A 1204 -23.61 -14.78 -70.32
C ASP A 1204 -23.70 -15.60 -71.62
N GLU A 1205 -22.68 -15.47 -72.48
CA GLU A 1205 -22.62 -16.16 -73.77
C GLU A 1205 -22.49 -17.69 -73.64
N ASP A 1206 -22.00 -18.19 -72.49
CA ASP A 1206 -21.79 -19.61 -72.21
C ASP A 1206 -23.03 -20.28 -71.59
N ILE A 1207 -24.07 -19.52 -71.26
CA ILE A 1207 -25.23 -20.02 -70.51
C ILE A 1207 -25.92 -21.18 -71.23
N LYS A 1208 -25.98 -21.14 -72.56
CA LYS A 1208 -26.51 -22.24 -73.37
C LYS A 1208 -25.71 -23.52 -73.16
N ALA A 1209 -24.39 -23.42 -73.23
CA ALA A 1209 -23.51 -24.56 -73.03
C ALA A 1209 -23.63 -25.13 -71.61
N ALA A 1210 -23.94 -24.29 -70.61
CA ALA A 1210 -24.22 -24.72 -69.25
C ALA A 1210 -25.51 -25.57 -69.17
N PHE A 1211 -26.63 -25.08 -69.71
CA PHE A 1211 -27.89 -25.83 -69.72
C PHE A 1211 -27.82 -27.13 -70.54
N ASP A 1212 -27.06 -27.14 -71.63
CA ASP A 1212 -26.77 -28.35 -72.40
C ASP A 1212 -26.06 -29.41 -71.52
N ARG A 1213 -25.10 -29.01 -70.67
CA ARG A 1213 -24.44 -29.91 -69.69
C ARG A 1213 -25.37 -30.37 -68.57
N TYR A 1214 -26.33 -29.53 -68.16
CA TYR A 1214 -27.34 -29.92 -67.18
C TYR A 1214 -28.29 -30.98 -67.76
N GLY A 1215 -28.31 -31.15 -69.09
CA GLY A 1215 -29.24 -32.05 -69.78
C GLY A 1215 -30.66 -31.50 -69.82
N VAL A 1216 -30.82 -30.17 -69.75
CA VAL A 1216 -32.12 -29.49 -69.77
C VAL A 1216 -32.22 -28.73 -71.08
N LYS A 1217 -33.10 -29.20 -71.98
CA LYS A 1217 -33.27 -28.65 -73.33
C LYS A 1217 -34.65 -27.99 -73.52
N PRO A 1218 -34.75 -27.00 -74.44
CA PRO A 1218 -36.02 -26.39 -74.86
C PRO A 1218 -37.08 -27.40 -75.28
#